data_AF-A0A3M2C1H8-F1
#
_entry.id   AF-A0A3M2C1H8-F1
#
_cell.length_a   1.000
_cell.length_b   1.000
_cell.length_c   1.000
_cell.angle_alpha   90.00
_cell.angle_beta   90.00
_cell.angle_gamma   90.00
#
_symmetry.space_group_name_H-M   'P 1'
#
loop_
_entity.id
_entity.type
_entity.pdbx_description
1 polymer ?
#
loop_
_entity_poly.entity_id
_entity_poly.type
_entity_poly.pdbx_seq_one_letter_code
_entity_poly.pdbx_strand_id
1 'polypeptide(L)'
;MLASLLGGTTYAFGLILALALLGIGGGGLLYGRLQRGATPAPAAFALTCAVEALLLLVPFALGDRLALLAMLLRPLGDVSFALLAGAWTVVAGIVVLPASVVAGYQFPLLVALLGGGRPRLGREVGEIYAWNTAGALLGALAGGFLLLPRLTAPGAWRAAAALLLALALATLWLGRRRAPKRRAVAPALAAAAGLLLLVAPGPSAVWRHTPIGAGGMPSRFAGPNELRAMMQAVRRAIVWQAEGREASLAIHALDEVSFLIDGKADGSALKDAPTQVMSGLIGAALHPEPRRALVIGLGTGSSAGWLARAAPVERLDVVELEPAVVEVARRCAAVNHRVLDDPKVRLWIGDAREHLLATRERYDLIFSEPSNPYRAGVASLFSRGFYRAAAARLEDDGLFLQWLQAYDVDPQAVRSLIATVAGVFPHLEIWQVQSDDLLLVAARRPLVHDRARLEARLAASPWREALRDVWGVEGIEGFYAGYVAGPAFARAVLRAAGDDLATDDRPRFELRLARSLGRDLEFSVGRLRTLVRLRGEDRPPVGVDPLLLLDRRSARDAMWGRAAAGDGSGDDELDWRRMARAAYARGELIQAGRLWSRQGAEPELLIDRLLAGEAWAETADPRAASIAELLVASQHPVEAAAINARALARRGDAAGAAGELARGFALLAGHPWSHRPVVERMLDLAADLARSSPALGPGLHAALARPFAVHLADDLRLRTRLEIARAGDFPRLCGDALEPFEPHVPWEEAFLDARARCYRATGHPLARQARADLEAFRRRATPDMIDQIDAIDPPALEP
;
A
#
# COMPACT_ATOMS: atom_id res chain seq x y z
N MET A 1 -1.66 12.04 11.75
CA MET A 1 -1.26 11.19 12.91
C MET A 1 -2.28 10.17 13.36
N LEU A 2 -3.57 10.51 13.54
CA LEU A 2 -4.58 9.52 13.95
C LEU A 2 -5.22 8.77 12.76
N ALA A 3 -5.01 9.22 11.53
CA ALA A 3 -5.60 8.61 10.33
C ALA A 3 -5.28 7.12 10.20
N SER A 4 -4.02 6.72 10.35
CA SER A 4 -3.59 5.31 10.29
C SER A 4 -4.21 4.43 11.39
N LEU A 5 -4.46 4.99 12.58
CA LEU A 5 -5.04 4.25 13.71
C LEU A 5 -6.57 4.14 13.61
N LEU A 6 -7.24 5.15 13.04
CA LEU A 6 -8.70 5.27 13.05
C LEU A 6 -9.33 5.06 11.66
N GLY A 7 -8.52 4.95 10.60
CA GLY A 7 -8.95 4.61 9.24
C GLY A 7 -9.22 5.81 8.33
N GLY A 8 -8.86 7.05 8.72
CA GLY A 8 -8.97 8.23 7.84
C GLY A 8 -10.39 8.56 7.33
N THR A 9 -11.43 8.10 8.04
CA THR A 9 -12.83 8.29 7.62
C THR A 9 -13.39 9.62 8.11
N THR A 10 -14.48 10.08 7.49
CA THR A 10 -15.23 11.26 7.95
C THR A 10 -15.74 11.11 9.40
N TYR A 11 -16.03 9.88 9.86
CA TYR A 11 -16.36 9.61 11.26
C TYR A 11 -15.17 9.86 12.19
N ALA A 12 -13.98 9.39 11.83
CA ALA A 12 -12.78 9.60 12.64
C ALA A 12 -12.44 11.10 12.75
N PHE A 13 -12.55 11.85 11.64
CA PHE A 13 -12.35 13.29 11.65
C PHE A 13 -13.36 14.01 12.56
N GLY A 14 -14.67 13.74 12.37
CA GLY A 14 -15.73 14.34 13.18
C GLY A 14 -15.60 14.02 14.68
N LEU A 15 -15.15 12.81 15.01
CA LEU A 15 -14.92 12.39 16.39
C LEU A 15 -13.77 13.15 17.06
N ILE A 16 -12.64 13.30 16.37
CA ILE A 16 -11.48 14.05 16.88
C ILE A 16 -11.88 15.50 17.16
N LEU A 17 -12.62 16.13 16.23
CA LEU A 17 -13.13 17.48 16.40
C LEU A 17 -14.08 17.59 17.59
N ALA A 18 -15.01 16.64 17.74
CA ALA A 18 -15.94 16.62 18.87
C ALA A 18 -15.21 16.52 20.22
N LEU A 19 -14.18 15.67 20.32
CA LEU A 19 -13.37 15.53 21.54
C LEU A 19 -12.57 16.80 21.85
N ALA A 20 -11.98 17.45 20.83
CA ALA A 20 -11.26 18.70 21.02
C ALA A 20 -12.19 19.82 21.53
N LEU A 21 -13.36 20.00 20.90
CA LEU A 21 -14.34 21.01 21.30
C LEU A 21 -14.92 20.73 22.69
N LEU A 22 -15.21 19.46 23.01
CA LEU A 22 -15.65 19.03 24.34
C LEU A 22 -14.58 19.35 25.39
N GLY A 23 -13.31 19.08 25.08
CA GLY A 23 -12.18 19.42 25.94
C GLY A 23 -12.10 20.92 26.21
N ILE A 24 -12.09 21.73 25.16
CA ILE A 24 -12.02 23.20 25.27
C ILE A 24 -13.18 23.74 26.12
N GLY A 25 -14.42 23.33 25.84
CA GLY A 25 -15.59 23.74 26.61
C GLY A 25 -15.52 23.28 28.07
N GLY A 26 -15.10 22.04 28.30
CA GLY A 26 -14.88 21.47 29.64
C GLY A 26 -13.82 22.23 30.45
N GLY A 27 -12.72 22.62 29.80
CA GLY A 27 -11.65 23.44 30.39
C GLY A 27 -12.12 24.80 30.86
N GLY A 28 -12.93 25.49 30.06
CA GLY A 28 -13.53 26.76 30.44
C GLY A 28 -14.47 26.65 31.66
N LEU A 29 -15.29 25.59 31.71
CA LEU A 29 -16.14 25.30 32.87
C LEU A 29 -15.32 24.96 34.11
N LEU A 30 -14.22 24.22 33.94
CA LEU A 30 -13.31 23.86 35.02
C LEU A 30 -12.66 25.11 35.63
N TYR A 31 -12.22 26.06 34.81
CA TYR A 31 -11.73 27.36 35.27
C TYR A 31 -12.78 28.08 36.13
N GLY A 32 -14.01 28.21 35.63
CA GLY A 32 -15.10 28.89 36.35
C GLY A 32 -15.50 28.24 37.68
N ARG A 33 -15.17 26.96 37.89
CA ARG A 33 -15.37 26.26 39.16
C ARG A 33 -14.18 26.39 40.10
N LEU A 34 -12.96 26.14 39.62
CA LEU A 34 -11.75 26.06 40.45
C LEU A 34 -11.23 27.43 40.89
N GLN A 35 -11.41 28.47 40.07
CA GLN A 35 -10.84 29.80 40.34
C GLN A 35 -11.81 30.77 41.03
N ARG A 36 -12.90 30.25 41.62
CA ARG A 36 -13.79 31.05 42.47
C ARG A 36 -13.04 31.51 43.72
N GLY A 37 -12.57 32.76 43.70
CA GLY A 37 -11.86 33.40 44.82
C GLY A 37 -10.34 33.29 44.79
N ALA A 38 -9.74 32.68 43.77
CA ALA A 38 -8.28 32.62 43.61
C ALA A 38 -7.75 33.85 42.85
N THR A 39 -6.60 34.38 43.27
CA THR A 39 -5.91 35.45 42.53
C THR A 39 -5.14 34.84 41.35
N PRO A 40 -5.44 35.24 40.10
CA PRO A 40 -4.71 34.74 38.94
C PRO A 40 -3.24 35.19 39.04
N ALA A 41 -2.31 34.25 38.82
CA ALA A 41 -0.88 34.50 38.90
C ALA A 41 -0.15 34.00 37.64
N PRO A 42 0.91 34.67 37.17
CA PRO A 42 1.69 34.20 36.02
C PRO A 42 2.22 32.77 36.19
N ALA A 43 2.51 32.35 37.43
CA ALA A 43 2.92 30.97 37.73
C ALA A 43 1.82 29.94 37.42
N ALA A 44 0.54 30.31 37.50
CA ALA A 44 -0.57 29.45 37.10
C ALA A 44 -0.61 29.27 35.58
N PHE A 45 -0.35 30.34 34.80
CA PHE A 45 -0.25 30.25 33.35
C PHE A 45 0.97 29.41 32.90
N ALA A 46 2.11 29.60 33.58
CA ALA A 46 3.28 28.75 33.36
C ALA A 46 2.99 27.27 33.64
N LEU A 47 2.24 26.98 34.71
CA LEU A 47 1.83 25.62 35.05
C LEU A 47 0.91 25.04 33.97
N THR A 48 -0.08 25.78 33.49
CA THR A 48 -0.96 25.30 32.42
C THR A 48 -0.21 25.05 31.13
N CYS A 49 0.77 25.88 30.75
CA CYS A 49 1.61 25.63 29.57
C CYS A 49 2.46 24.37 29.74
N ALA A 50 3.08 24.19 30.90
CA ALA A 50 3.91 23.02 31.19
C ALA A 50 3.08 21.72 31.27
N VAL A 51 1.88 21.77 31.85
CA VAL A 51 0.97 20.63 31.95
C VAL A 51 0.40 20.29 30.57
N GLU A 52 0.02 21.27 29.75
CA GLU A 52 -0.42 21.01 28.38
C GLU A 52 0.68 20.34 27.56
N ALA A 53 1.91 20.86 27.62
CA ALA A 53 3.07 20.24 26.96
C ALA A 53 3.27 18.79 27.45
N LEU A 54 3.16 18.55 28.75
CA LEU A 54 3.27 17.22 29.33
C LEU A 54 2.17 16.29 28.82
N LEU A 55 0.93 16.76 28.76
CA LEU A 55 -0.23 15.99 28.27
C LEU A 55 -0.16 15.73 26.75
N LEU A 56 0.54 16.57 25.98
CA LEU A 56 0.88 16.27 24.59
C LEU A 56 2.02 15.25 24.50
N LEU A 57 3.02 15.34 25.38
CA LEU A 57 4.21 14.49 25.34
C LEU A 57 4.01 13.10 25.93
N VAL A 58 3.02 12.89 26.81
CA VAL A 58 2.72 11.56 27.36
C VAL A 58 2.23 10.60 26.27
N PRO A 59 1.17 10.92 25.48
CA PRO A 59 0.77 10.09 24.34
C PRO A 59 1.88 9.95 23.29
N PHE A 60 2.66 11.02 23.08
CA PHE A 60 3.84 10.96 22.21
C PHE A 60 4.86 9.90 22.69
N ALA A 61 5.23 9.94 23.97
CA ALA A 61 6.20 9.02 24.57
C ALA A 61 5.66 7.58 24.71
N LEU A 62 4.34 7.40 24.83
CA LEU A 62 3.71 6.08 24.70
C LEU A 62 4.00 5.47 23.32
N GLY A 63 4.05 6.31 22.28
CA GLY A 63 4.45 5.93 20.92
C GLY A 63 3.67 4.73 20.43
N ASP A 64 4.36 3.75 19.84
CA ASP A 64 3.72 2.56 19.27
C ASP A 64 2.81 1.79 20.24
N ARG A 65 2.92 1.96 21.57
CA ARG A 65 1.99 1.34 22.53
C ARG A 65 0.54 1.74 22.31
N LEU A 66 0.28 2.98 21.87
CA LEU A 66 -1.09 3.40 21.52
C LEU A 66 -1.54 2.82 20.17
N ALA A 67 -0.61 2.61 19.24
CA ALA A 67 -0.91 1.87 18.02
C ALA A 67 -1.31 0.43 18.34
N LEU A 68 -0.60 -0.23 19.27
CA LEU A 68 -0.95 -1.55 19.79
C LEU A 68 -2.30 -1.56 20.51
N LEU A 69 -2.63 -0.51 21.28
CA LEU A 69 -3.96 -0.37 21.87
C LEU A 69 -5.05 -0.25 20.80
N ALA A 70 -4.84 0.57 19.78
CA ALA A 70 -5.78 0.71 18.66
C ALA A 70 -5.99 -0.62 17.93
N MET A 71 -4.90 -1.38 17.70
CA MET A 71 -4.94 -2.70 17.09
C MET A 71 -5.67 -3.73 17.97
N LEU A 72 -5.48 -3.70 19.29
CA LEU A 72 -6.18 -4.57 20.24
C LEU A 72 -7.68 -4.29 20.28
N LEU A 73 -8.08 -3.02 20.16
CA LEU A 73 -9.49 -2.62 20.20
C LEU A 73 -10.18 -2.76 18.82
N ARG A 74 -9.42 -2.91 17.73
CA ARG A 74 -9.95 -2.97 16.36
C ARG A 74 -10.99 -4.08 16.10
N PRO A 75 -10.88 -5.29 16.66
CA PRO A 75 -11.87 -6.37 16.48
C PRO A 75 -13.26 -6.05 17.04
N LEU A 76 -13.41 -5.03 17.90
CA LEU A 76 -14.72 -4.57 18.34
C LEU A 76 -15.61 -4.10 17.17
N GLY A 77 -15.00 -3.72 16.05
CA GLY A 77 -15.70 -3.39 14.82
C GLY A 77 -16.36 -4.56 14.11
N ASP A 78 -15.97 -5.80 14.41
CA ASP A 78 -16.61 -6.99 13.84
C ASP A 78 -17.98 -7.22 14.49
N VAL A 79 -18.12 -6.82 15.76
CA VAL A 79 -19.39 -6.89 16.51
C VAL A 79 -20.33 -5.77 16.09
N SER A 80 -19.88 -4.51 16.12
CA SER A 80 -20.69 -3.38 15.63
C SER A 80 -19.87 -2.14 15.33
N PHE A 81 -20.37 -1.30 14.42
CA PHE A 81 -19.75 -0.01 14.13
C PHE A 81 -19.74 0.94 15.35
N ALA A 82 -20.75 0.88 16.21
CA ALA A 82 -20.80 1.70 17.42
C ALA A 82 -19.65 1.37 18.39
N LEU A 83 -19.31 0.08 18.53
CA LEU A 83 -18.17 -0.34 19.35
C LEU A 83 -16.84 0.06 18.71
N LEU A 84 -16.72 0.02 17.38
CA LEU A 84 -15.56 0.57 16.68
C LEU A 84 -15.39 2.07 16.92
N ALA A 85 -16.47 2.84 16.81
CA ALA A 85 -16.45 4.27 17.11
C ALA A 85 -16.11 4.52 18.60
N GLY A 86 -16.57 3.65 19.51
CA GLY A 86 -16.17 3.66 20.92
C GLY A 86 -14.66 3.43 21.11
N ALA A 87 -14.09 2.44 20.42
CA ALA A 87 -12.65 2.18 20.41
C ALA A 87 -11.86 3.39 19.89
N TRP A 88 -12.30 4.00 18.79
CA TRP A 88 -11.73 5.22 18.26
C TRP A 88 -11.79 6.37 19.28
N THR A 89 -12.89 6.48 20.02
CA THR A 89 -13.09 7.50 21.05
C THR A 89 -12.10 7.34 22.20
N VAL A 90 -11.81 6.10 22.61
CA VAL A 90 -10.80 5.82 23.64
C VAL A 90 -9.41 6.26 23.17
N VAL A 91 -8.99 5.84 21.97
CA VAL A 91 -7.66 6.15 21.44
C VAL A 91 -7.50 7.65 21.21
N ALA A 92 -8.45 8.29 20.50
CA ALA A 92 -8.43 9.73 20.28
C ALA A 92 -8.57 10.52 21.59
N GLY A 93 -9.37 10.01 22.53
CA GLY A 93 -9.55 10.60 23.86
C GLY A 93 -8.25 10.67 24.64
N ILE A 94 -7.43 9.62 24.63
CA ILE A 94 -6.10 9.64 25.29
C ILE A 94 -5.19 10.71 24.68
N VAL A 95 -5.23 10.89 23.36
CA VAL A 95 -4.31 11.78 22.63
C VAL A 95 -4.77 13.24 22.67
N VAL A 96 -6.07 13.51 22.53
CA VAL A 96 -6.59 14.85 22.22
C VAL A 96 -7.26 15.52 23.41
N LEU A 97 -8.05 14.77 24.19
CA LEU A 97 -8.95 15.36 25.20
C LEU A 97 -8.19 16.05 26.36
N PRO A 98 -7.16 15.44 27.00
CA PRO A 98 -6.48 16.06 28.15
C PRO A 98 -5.82 17.40 27.81
N ALA A 99 -5.09 17.47 26.70
CA ALA A 99 -4.44 18.72 26.28
C ALA A 99 -5.49 19.80 25.93
N SER A 100 -6.57 19.41 25.23
CA SER A 100 -7.67 20.33 24.87
C SER A 100 -8.39 20.92 26.09
N VAL A 101 -8.53 20.15 27.18
CA VAL A 101 -9.06 20.65 28.46
C VAL A 101 -8.17 21.74 29.05
N VAL A 102 -6.85 21.56 29.01
CA VAL A 102 -5.92 22.58 29.52
C VAL A 102 -5.93 23.82 28.63
N ALA A 103 -5.96 23.65 27.31
CA ALA A 103 -6.08 24.77 26.37
C ALA A 103 -7.37 25.60 26.62
N GLY A 104 -8.50 24.92 26.86
CA GLY A 104 -9.77 25.57 27.22
C GLY A 104 -9.73 26.32 28.56
N TYR A 105 -8.93 25.86 29.51
CA TYR A 105 -8.71 26.53 30.80
C TYR A 105 -7.85 27.79 30.67
N GLN A 106 -6.88 27.80 29.73
CA GLN A 106 -5.92 28.89 29.58
C GLN A 106 -6.56 30.22 29.14
N PHE A 107 -7.57 30.20 28.27
CA PHE A 107 -8.15 31.43 27.74
C PHE A 107 -8.82 32.29 28.84
N PRO A 108 -9.74 31.76 29.68
CA PRO A 108 -10.26 32.52 30.83
C PRO A 108 -9.19 32.94 31.84
N LEU A 109 -8.13 32.13 32.01
CA LEU A 109 -7.01 32.48 32.88
C LEU A 109 -6.23 33.70 32.37
N LEU A 110 -5.96 33.78 31.05
CA LEU A 110 -5.31 34.93 30.43
C LEU A 110 -6.15 36.20 30.57
N VAL A 111 -7.47 36.10 30.37
CA VAL A 111 -8.40 37.21 30.61
C VAL A 111 -8.34 37.68 32.06
N ALA A 112 -8.30 36.77 33.03
CA ALA A 112 -8.22 37.14 34.43
C ALA A 112 -6.85 37.71 34.85
N LEU A 113 -5.76 37.32 34.20
CA LEU A 113 -4.42 37.88 34.44
C LEU A 113 -4.27 39.31 33.95
N LEU A 114 -4.96 39.67 32.87
CA LEU A 114 -4.90 40.99 32.24
C LEU A 114 -5.99 41.94 32.74
N GLY A 115 -7.15 41.42 33.18
CA GLY A 115 -8.32 42.16 33.63
C GLY A 115 -8.10 42.97 34.91
N GLY A 116 -7.35 44.06 34.81
CA GLY A 116 -7.02 44.99 35.87
C GLY A 116 -8.05 46.12 36.01
N GLY A 117 -9.30 45.79 36.37
CA GLY A 117 -10.32 46.77 36.75
C GLY A 117 -11.37 47.14 35.68
N ARG A 118 -12.56 47.53 36.15
CA ARG A 118 -13.80 47.69 35.37
C ARG A 118 -13.77 48.64 34.15
N PRO A 119 -12.96 49.73 34.06
CA PRO A 119 -13.07 50.65 32.92
C PRO A 119 -12.37 50.21 31.64
N ARG A 120 -11.48 49.20 31.65
CA ARG A 120 -10.71 48.74 30.46
C ARG A 120 -10.99 47.30 30.04
N LEU A 121 -11.83 46.58 30.79
CA LEU A 121 -12.12 45.17 30.60
C LEU A 121 -12.52 44.81 29.15
N GLY A 122 -13.38 45.61 28.52
CA GLY A 122 -13.83 45.35 27.14
C GLY A 122 -12.70 45.41 26.11
N ARG A 123 -11.78 46.38 26.25
CA ARG A 123 -10.62 46.53 25.37
C ARG A 123 -9.60 45.41 25.60
N GLU A 124 -9.31 45.08 26.86
CA GLU A 124 -8.35 44.03 27.22
C GLU A 124 -8.83 42.64 26.75
N VAL A 125 -10.11 42.33 26.94
CA VAL A 125 -10.72 41.10 26.41
C VAL A 125 -10.67 41.07 24.88
N GLY A 126 -10.98 42.20 24.22
CA GLY A 126 -10.90 42.33 22.77
C GLY A 126 -9.48 42.11 22.22
N GLU A 127 -8.46 42.69 22.86
CA GLU A 127 -7.05 42.53 22.47
C GLU A 127 -6.59 41.07 22.63
N ILE A 128 -6.95 40.38 23.73
CA ILE A 128 -6.63 38.97 23.93
C ILE A 128 -7.28 38.10 22.86
N TYR A 129 -8.56 38.36 22.57
CA TYR A 129 -9.28 37.62 21.54
C TYR A 129 -8.65 37.81 20.17
N ALA A 130 -8.27 39.05 19.81
CA ALA A 130 -7.57 39.35 18.56
C ALA A 130 -6.23 38.59 18.44
N TRP A 131 -5.40 38.59 19.49
CA TRP A 131 -4.15 37.84 19.49
C TRP A 131 -4.35 36.32 19.44
N ASN A 132 -5.36 35.79 20.12
CA ASN A 132 -5.72 34.38 20.06
C ASN A 132 -6.14 33.97 18.64
N THR A 133 -6.99 34.77 17.98
CA THR A 133 -7.42 34.54 16.61
C THR A 133 -6.25 34.64 15.62
N ALA A 134 -5.40 35.67 15.75
CA ALA A 134 -4.21 35.82 14.92
C ALA A 134 -3.25 34.64 15.09
N GLY A 135 -3.00 34.21 16.33
CA GLY A 135 -2.18 33.05 16.65
C GLY A 135 -2.76 31.75 16.10
N ALA A 136 -4.08 31.54 16.22
CA ALA A 136 -4.76 30.37 15.66
C ALA A 136 -4.67 30.33 14.12
N LEU A 137 -4.85 31.47 13.46
CA LEU A 137 -4.71 31.58 12.01
C LEU A 137 -3.27 31.28 11.56
N LEU A 138 -2.28 31.96 12.16
CA LEU A 138 -0.87 31.75 11.85
C LEU A 138 -0.43 30.31 12.17
N GLY A 139 -0.90 29.76 13.28
CA GLY A 139 -0.63 28.38 13.70
C GLY A 139 -1.23 27.35 12.75
N ALA A 140 -2.46 27.54 12.27
CA ALA A 140 -3.09 26.65 11.30
C ALA A 140 -2.36 26.69 9.94
N LEU A 141 -2.03 27.89 9.45
CA LEU A 141 -1.28 28.06 8.19
C LEU A 141 0.14 27.50 8.29
N ALA A 142 0.87 27.83 9.36
CA ALA A 142 2.20 27.29 9.58
C ALA A 142 2.16 25.78 9.79
N GLY A 143 1.18 25.26 10.54
CA GLY A 143 0.99 23.83 10.77
C GLY A 143 0.85 23.05 9.47
N GLY A 144 -0.16 23.38 8.67
CA GLY A 144 -0.49 22.66 7.44
C GLY A 144 0.54 22.84 6.32
N PHE A 145 1.03 24.06 6.10
CA PHE A 145 1.83 24.38 4.90
C PHE A 145 3.34 24.44 5.14
N LEU A 146 3.80 24.51 6.40
CA LEU A 146 5.21 24.72 6.73
C LEU A 146 5.80 23.64 7.65
N LEU A 147 5.16 23.42 8.80
CA LEU A 147 5.68 22.56 9.87
C LEU A 147 5.52 21.09 9.52
N LEU A 148 4.35 20.66 9.03
CA LEU A 148 4.13 19.26 8.66
C LEU A 148 5.07 18.80 7.52
N PRO A 149 5.17 19.50 6.36
CA PRO A 149 6.06 19.06 5.28
C PRO A 149 7.55 19.07 5.65
N ARG A 150 7.99 19.93 6.57
CA ARG A 150 9.42 20.06 6.94
C ARG A 150 9.85 19.25 8.15
N LEU A 151 8.98 19.14 9.15
CA LEU A 151 9.31 18.46 10.41
C LEU A 151 8.70 17.06 10.48
N THR A 152 7.84 16.69 9.53
CA THR A 152 6.90 15.57 9.66
C THR A 152 5.96 15.74 10.85
N ALA A 153 4.96 14.88 10.98
CA ALA A 153 3.93 15.03 11.99
C ALA A 153 4.44 14.74 13.41
N PRO A 154 5.32 13.73 13.64
CA PRO A 154 6.01 13.61 14.92
C PRO A 154 6.87 14.83 15.29
N GLY A 155 7.55 15.43 14.30
CA GLY A 155 8.36 16.63 14.55
C GLY A 155 7.52 17.86 14.84
N ALA A 156 6.41 18.06 14.13
CA ALA A 156 5.45 19.13 14.41
C ALA A 156 4.80 18.97 15.80
N TRP A 157 4.47 17.73 16.20
CA TRP A 157 3.97 17.44 17.55
C TRP A 157 5.02 17.79 18.62
N ARG A 158 6.28 17.36 18.45
CA ARG A 158 7.38 17.75 19.35
C ARG A 158 7.59 19.27 19.38
N ALA A 159 7.52 19.95 18.24
CA ALA A 159 7.71 21.39 18.14
C ALA A 159 6.62 22.17 18.90
N ALA A 160 5.35 21.75 18.79
CA ALA A 160 4.24 22.34 19.55
C ALA A 160 4.46 22.19 21.07
N ALA A 161 4.86 21.01 21.54
CA ALA A 161 5.18 20.80 22.95
C ALA A 161 6.40 21.60 23.41
N ALA A 162 7.45 21.70 22.58
CA ALA A 162 8.64 22.50 22.88
C ALA A 162 8.30 23.99 23.01
N LEU A 163 7.41 24.51 22.16
CA LEU A 163 6.95 25.90 22.24
C LEU A 163 6.20 26.18 23.55
N LEU A 164 5.32 25.26 23.97
CA LEU A 164 4.62 25.37 25.25
C LEU A 164 5.59 25.31 26.45
N LEU A 165 6.61 24.45 26.41
CA LEU A 165 7.65 24.41 27.43
C LEU A 165 8.47 25.70 27.48
N ALA A 166 8.84 26.24 26.31
CA ALA A 166 9.54 27.52 26.22
C ALA A 166 8.70 28.66 26.81
N LEU A 167 7.39 28.68 26.53
CA LEU A 167 6.46 29.67 27.09
C LEU A 167 6.31 29.53 28.61
N ALA A 168 6.25 28.29 29.12
CA ALA A 168 6.22 28.02 30.55
C ALA A 168 7.49 28.57 31.25
N LEU A 169 8.67 28.25 30.72
CA LEU A 169 9.96 28.68 31.27
C LEU A 169 10.14 30.21 31.18
N ALA A 170 9.76 30.82 30.06
CA ALA A 170 9.79 32.27 29.89
C ALA A 170 8.88 32.98 30.90
N THR A 171 7.66 32.46 31.11
CA THR A 171 6.71 33.00 32.08
C THR A 171 7.24 32.89 33.51
N LEU A 172 7.87 31.76 33.88
CA LEU A 172 8.52 31.60 35.18
C LEU A 172 9.67 32.57 35.37
N TRP A 173 10.50 32.75 34.33
CA TRP A 173 11.64 33.65 34.39
C TRP A 173 11.22 35.12 34.54
N LEU A 174 10.21 35.55 33.80
CA LEU A 174 9.63 36.90 33.93
C LEU A 174 8.94 37.10 35.30
N GLY A 175 8.29 36.05 35.81
CA GLY A 175 7.59 36.05 37.10
C GLY A 175 8.49 35.94 38.34
N ARG A 176 9.77 35.58 38.19
CA ARG A 176 10.67 35.21 39.31
C ARG A 176 10.86 36.29 40.39
N ARG A 177 10.67 37.56 40.02
CA ARG A 177 10.80 38.71 40.93
C ARG A 177 9.49 39.13 41.61
N ARG A 178 8.35 38.64 41.12
CA ARG A 178 7.00 39.09 41.52
C ARG A 178 6.23 38.07 42.37
N ALA A 179 6.70 36.81 42.43
CA ALA A 179 6.01 35.74 43.14
C ALA A 179 6.95 34.98 44.09
N PRO A 180 6.43 34.43 45.21
CA PRO A 180 7.23 33.61 46.11
C PRO A 180 7.74 32.35 45.40
N LYS A 181 9.01 31.98 45.64
CA LYS A 181 9.69 30.83 44.99
C LYS A 181 8.89 29.52 45.05
N ARG A 182 8.12 29.30 46.12
CA ARG A 182 7.25 28.11 46.28
C ARG A 182 6.22 27.96 45.14
N ARG A 183 5.71 29.06 44.59
CA ARG A 183 4.74 29.03 43.47
C ARG A 183 5.37 28.63 42.12
N ALA A 184 6.71 28.63 42.02
CA ALA A 184 7.43 28.22 40.82
C ALA A 184 7.80 26.72 40.80
N VAL A 185 7.66 26.00 41.91
CA VAL A 185 8.11 24.60 42.03
C VAL A 185 7.31 23.67 41.12
N ALA A 186 5.99 23.66 41.25
CA ALA A 186 5.11 22.81 40.43
C ALA A 186 5.30 23.02 38.90
N PRO A 187 5.25 24.26 38.37
CA PRO A 187 5.47 24.48 36.94
C PRO A 187 6.90 24.12 36.49
N ALA A 188 7.91 24.32 37.34
CA ALA A 188 9.29 23.91 37.02
C ALA A 188 9.43 22.37 36.95
N LEU A 189 8.82 21.63 37.88
CA LEU A 189 8.81 20.17 37.84
C LEU A 189 8.05 19.63 36.62
N ALA A 190 6.90 20.21 36.29
CA ALA A 190 6.15 19.85 35.08
C ALA A 190 6.96 20.14 33.81
N ALA A 191 7.63 21.30 33.73
CA ALA A 191 8.48 21.64 32.60
C ALA A 191 9.69 20.71 32.49
N ALA A 192 10.33 20.35 33.60
CA ALA A 192 11.43 19.38 33.63
C ALA A 192 10.98 17.99 33.16
N ALA A 193 9.81 17.51 33.60
CA ALA A 193 9.23 16.27 33.11
C ALA A 193 8.92 16.32 31.61
N GLY A 194 8.38 17.44 31.12
CA GLY A 194 8.17 17.66 29.68
C GLY A 194 9.47 17.63 28.88
N LEU A 195 10.53 18.31 29.35
CA LEU A 195 11.85 18.28 28.70
C LEU A 195 12.43 16.86 28.63
N LEU A 196 12.21 16.03 29.66
CA LEU A 196 12.61 14.62 29.64
C LEU A 196 11.82 13.80 28.62
N LEU A 197 10.52 14.04 28.44
CA LEU A 197 9.72 13.32 27.45
C LEU A 197 9.94 13.82 26.02
N LEU A 198 10.50 15.02 25.82
CA LEU A 198 10.79 15.57 24.50
C LEU A 198 11.79 14.71 23.71
N VAL A 199 12.70 14.02 24.41
CA VAL A 199 13.69 13.10 23.83
C VAL A 199 13.17 11.66 23.67
N ALA A 200 11.92 11.38 24.05
CA ALA A 200 11.33 10.06 23.83
C ALA A 200 11.30 9.75 22.32
N PRO A 201 11.49 8.48 21.91
CA PRO A 201 11.56 8.10 20.48
C PRO A 201 10.28 8.43 19.71
N GLY A 202 9.12 8.39 20.39
CA GLY A 202 7.84 8.77 19.82
C GLY A 202 7.17 7.69 18.97
N PRO A 203 6.13 8.06 18.21
CA PRO A 203 5.50 7.20 17.20
C PRO A 203 6.48 6.82 16.08
N SER A 204 6.59 5.52 15.78
CA SER A 204 7.45 5.02 14.70
C SER A 204 6.63 4.72 13.42
N ALA A 205 7.26 4.07 12.44
CA ALA A 205 6.56 3.53 11.27
C ALA A 205 5.41 2.59 11.65
N VAL A 206 5.50 1.88 12.79
CA VAL A 206 4.40 1.01 13.27
C VAL A 206 3.14 1.82 13.54
N TRP A 207 3.26 3.02 14.11
CA TRP A 207 2.10 3.90 14.27
C TRP A 207 1.64 4.48 12.94
N ARG A 208 2.57 5.02 12.16
CA ARG A 208 2.26 5.93 11.05
C ARG A 208 1.85 5.21 9.77
N HIS A 209 2.41 4.03 9.54
CA HIS A 209 2.41 3.36 8.24
C HIS A 209 1.88 1.93 8.35
N THR A 210 0.99 1.65 9.30
CA THR A 210 0.27 0.39 9.38
C THR A 210 -1.23 0.61 9.18
N PRO A 211 -1.93 -0.33 8.53
CA PRO A 211 -3.36 -0.20 8.22
C PRO A 211 -4.25 -0.58 9.40
N ILE A 212 -3.91 -0.16 10.64
CA ILE A 212 -4.63 -0.54 11.87
C ILE A 212 -6.11 -0.12 11.78
N GLY A 213 -6.36 1.14 11.42
CA GLY A 213 -7.71 1.66 11.29
C GLY A 213 -8.50 1.00 10.16
N ALA A 214 -7.81 0.61 9.08
CA ALA A 214 -8.40 -0.14 7.98
C ALA A 214 -8.67 -1.62 8.32
N GLY A 215 -8.16 -2.14 9.43
CA GLY A 215 -8.34 -3.54 9.84
C GLY A 215 -7.34 -4.52 9.23
N GLY A 216 -6.29 -4.05 8.57
CA GLY A 216 -5.32 -4.89 7.85
C GLY A 216 -4.20 -5.48 8.71
N MET A 217 -4.35 -5.52 10.04
CA MET A 217 -3.32 -6.00 10.96
C MET A 217 -3.83 -7.15 11.82
N PRO A 218 -3.02 -8.21 12.07
CA PRO A 218 -3.35 -9.24 13.04
C PRO A 218 -3.57 -8.64 14.43
N SER A 219 -4.63 -9.07 15.12
CA SER A 219 -4.94 -8.60 16.48
C SER A 219 -4.56 -9.61 17.57
N ARG A 220 -4.03 -10.78 17.19
CA ARG A 220 -3.60 -11.85 18.09
C ARG A 220 -2.17 -12.24 17.76
N PHE A 221 -1.37 -12.43 18.79
CA PHE A 221 0.01 -12.88 18.72
C PHE A 221 0.20 -13.97 19.78
N ALA A 222 0.95 -15.02 19.45
CA ALA A 222 1.32 -16.10 20.34
C ALA A 222 2.13 -15.61 21.55
N GLY A 223 2.90 -14.53 21.38
CA GLY A 223 3.63 -13.94 22.51
C GLY A 223 4.41 -12.67 22.16
N PRO A 224 5.20 -12.15 23.12
CA PRO A 224 5.95 -10.91 22.96
C PRO A 224 6.98 -10.92 21.82
N ASN A 225 7.51 -12.09 21.46
CA ASN A 225 8.48 -12.23 20.38
C ASN A 225 7.84 -12.04 19.01
N GLU A 226 6.68 -12.65 18.74
CA GLU A 226 5.96 -12.48 17.48
C GLU A 226 5.53 -11.02 17.29
N LEU A 227 5.02 -10.38 18.35
CA LEU A 227 4.70 -8.96 18.31
C LEU A 227 5.92 -8.10 17.95
N ARG A 228 7.08 -8.40 18.54
CA ARG A 228 8.33 -7.68 18.25
C ARG A 228 8.83 -7.97 16.83
N ALA A 229 8.64 -9.19 16.31
CA ALA A 229 8.96 -9.55 14.94
C ALA A 229 8.14 -8.74 13.95
N MET A 230 6.83 -8.65 14.14
CA MET A 230 5.95 -7.80 13.33
C MET A 230 6.41 -6.34 13.35
N MET A 231 6.68 -5.78 14.54
CA MET A 231 7.12 -4.38 14.66
C MET A 231 8.46 -4.12 13.95
N GLN A 232 9.41 -5.06 13.99
CA GLN A 232 10.68 -4.92 13.29
C GLN A 232 10.51 -5.08 11.78
N ALA A 233 9.65 -6.00 11.33
CA ALA A 233 9.34 -6.17 9.91
C ALA A 233 8.77 -4.87 9.32
N VAL A 234 7.76 -4.27 9.97
CA VAL A 234 7.19 -2.99 9.53
C VAL A 234 8.25 -1.89 9.44
N ARG A 235 9.13 -1.77 10.44
CA ARG A 235 10.17 -0.73 10.44
C ARG A 235 11.25 -0.96 9.39
N ARG A 236 11.65 -2.21 9.17
CA ARG A 236 12.62 -2.57 8.11
C ARG A 236 12.06 -2.28 6.73
N ALA A 237 10.75 -2.49 6.56
CA ALA A 237 10.13 -2.38 5.27
C ALA A 237 10.06 -0.96 4.71
N ILE A 238 9.98 0.05 5.58
CA ILE A 238 9.86 1.44 5.17
C ILE A 238 11.24 2.01 4.82
N VAL A 239 11.49 2.21 3.53
CA VAL A 239 12.77 2.76 3.01
C VAL A 239 12.71 4.27 2.76
N TRP A 240 11.51 4.85 2.72
CA TRP A 240 11.28 6.29 2.61
C TRP A 240 9.92 6.68 3.19
N GLN A 241 9.79 7.90 3.69
CA GLN A 241 8.53 8.43 4.23
C GLN A 241 8.51 9.96 4.19
N ALA A 242 7.31 10.53 4.08
CA ALA A 242 7.05 11.97 4.09
C ALA A 242 5.69 12.28 4.73
N GLU A 243 5.48 13.53 5.13
CA GLU A 243 4.13 14.05 5.38
C GLU A 243 3.80 15.02 4.26
N GLY A 244 2.80 14.66 3.47
CA GLY A 244 2.25 15.47 2.41
C GLY A 244 1.35 16.58 2.93
N ARG A 245 0.69 17.25 1.99
CA ARG A 245 -0.32 18.27 2.27
C ARG A 245 -1.64 17.63 2.71
N GLU A 246 -1.98 16.50 2.08
CA GLU A 246 -3.26 15.82 2.30
C GLU A 246 -3.11 14.54 3.14
N ALA A 247 -1.97 13.86 3.10
CA ALA A 247 -1.79 12.56 3.75
C ALA A 247 -0.34 12.28 4.17
N SER A 248 -0.16 11.27 5.03
CA SER A 248 1.16 10.70 5.36
C SER A 248 1.54 9.62 4.35
N LEU A 249 2.79 9.64 3.86
CA LEU A 249 3.26 8.72 2.82
C LEU A 249 4.47 7.92 3.27
N ALA A 250 4.57 6.68 2.78
CA ALA A 250 5.77 5.86 2.89
C ALA A 250 5.96 4.95 1.69
N ILE A 251 7.22 4.57 1.42
CA ILE A 251 7.57 3.53 0.45
C ILE A 251 8.03 2.30 1.23
N HIS A 252 7.37 1.20 0.93
CA HIS A 252 7.67 -0.14 1.40
C HIS A 252 8.46 -0.89 0.31
N ALA A 253 9.52 -1.62 0.69
CA ALA A 253 10.41 -2.25 -0.29
C ALA A 253 11.00 -3.61 0.17
N LEU A 254 10.24 -4.42 0.91
CA LEU A 254 10.67 -5.80 1.21
C LEU A 254 10.46 -6.75 0.02
N ASP A 255 9.35 -6.62 -0.67
CA ASP A 255 8.94 -7.55 -1.73
C ASP A 255 9.03 -6.92 -3.12
N GLU A 256 8.66 -5.66 -3.20
CA GLU A 256 8.71 -4.79 -4.37
C GLU A 256 8.42 -3.37 -3.86
N VAL A 257 8.70 -2.35 -4.69
CA VAL A 257 8.30 -0.98 -4.38
C VAL A 257 6.78 -0.89 -4.35
N SER A 258 6.23 -0.67 -3.15
CA SER A 258 4.85 -0.28 -2.94
C SER A 258 4.80 0.97 -2.08
N PHE A 259 3.70 1.72 -2.16
CA PHE A 259 3.55 2.94 -1.37
C PHE A 259 2.29 2.91 -0.52
N LEU A 260 2.41 3.53 0.63
CA LEU A 260 1.40 3.60 1.67
C LEU A 260 0.93 5.05 1.78
N ILE A 261 -0.39 5.26 1.82
CA ILE A 261 -1.02 6.54 2.15
C ILE A 261 -1.87 6.34 3.40
N ASP A 262 -1.53 7.07 4.46
CA ASP A 262 -2.11 6.93 5.81
C ASP A 262 -2.11 5.47 6.32
N GLY A 263 -1.06 4.73 5.97
CA GLY A 263 -0.81 3.36 6.42
C GLY A 263 -1.49 2.25 5.63
N LYS A 264 -2.33 2.55 4.62
CA LYS A 264 -2.84 1.55 3.67
C LYS A 264 -2.05 1.60 2.37
N ALA A 265 -1.81 0.44 1.75
CA ALA A 265 -1.22 0.37 0.42
C ALA A 265 -2.16 0.97 -0.62
N ASP A 266 -1.63 1.90 -1.42
CA ASP A 266 -2.35 2.60 -2.49
C ASP A 266 -1.85 2.20 -3.88
N GLY A 267 -0.77 1.42 -3.95
CA GLY A 267 -0.34 0.76 -5.17
C GLY A 267 1.03 0.09 -5.04
N SER A 268 1.27 -0.88 -5.91
CA SER A 268 2.48 -1.68 -5.99
C SER A 268 3.06 -1.69 -7.40
N ALA A 269 4.39 -1.76 -7.53
CA ALA A 269 5.07 -1.67 -8.81
C ALA A 269 4.76 -2.84 -9.77
N LEU A 270 4.58 -4.06 -9.25
CA LEU A 270 4.36 -5.26 -10.05
C LEU A 270 3.00 -5.90 -9.74
N LYS A 271 2.66 -6.08 -8.46
CA LYS A 271 1.43 -6.75 -8.02
C LYS A 271 0.15 -6.08 -8.55
N ASP A 272 0.14 -4.76 -8.71
CA ASP A 272 -1.01 -4.00 -9.20
C ASP A 272 -0.85 -3.57 -10.67
N ALA A 273 0.22 -4.03 -11.34
CA ALA A 273 0.47 -3.71 -12.74
C ALA A 273 -0.66 -4.15 -13.68
N PRO A 274 -1.32 -5.33 -13.50
CA PRO A 274 -2.49 -5.69 -14.31
C PRO A 274 -3.59 -4.63 -14.29
N THR A 275 -3.83 -3.99 -13.15
CA THR A 275 -4.78 -2.89 -13.01
C THR A 275 -4.24 -1.61 -13.63
N GLN A 276 -3.05 -1.18 -13.21
CA GLN A 276 -2.47 0.13 -13.59
C GLN A 276 -2.19 0.20 -15.09
N VAL A 277 -1.54 -0.81 -15.66
CA VAL A 277 -1.14 -0.82 -17.08
C VAL A 277 -2.34 -1.00 -17.99
N MET A 278 -3.19 -2.00 -17.72
CA MET A 278 -4.21 -2.39 -18.69
C MET A 278 -5.42 -1.48 -18.70
N SER A 279 -5.74 -0.80 -17.58
CA SER A 279 -6.94 0.04 -17.52
C SER A 279 -6.94 1.13 -18.60
N GLY A 280 -5.89 1.95 -18.65
CA GLY A 280 -5.73 2.98 -19.69
C GLY A 280 -5.63 2.38 -21.10
N LEU A 281 -4.91 1.27 -21.25
CA LEU A 281 -4.71 0.62 -22.55
C LEU A 281 -5.97 -0.04 -23.12
N ILE A 282 -6.89 -0.53 -22.28
CA ILE A 282 -8.21 -1.01 -22.71
C ILE A 282 -9.00 0.13 -23.35
N GLY A 283 -9.11 1.27 -22.66
CA GLY A 283 -9.80 2.42 -23.23
C GLY A 283 -9.14 2.93 -24.51
N ALA A 284 -7.80 3.00 -24.54
CA ALA A 284 -7.08 3.42 -25.72
C ALA A 284 -7.23 2.43 -26.90
N ALA A 285 -7.34 1.13 -26.64
CA ALA A 285 -7.61 0.11 -27.66
C ALA A 285 -9.03 0.22 -28.22
N LEU A 286 -10.02 0.56 -27.39
CA LEU A 286 -11.42 0.70 -27.78
C LEU A 286 -11.70 2.02 -28.51
N HIS A 287 -11.05 3.12 -28.14
CA HIS A 287 -11.26 4.43 -28.75
C HIS A 287 -10.70 4.51 -30.18
N PRO A 288 -11.41 5.03 -31.21
CA PRO A 288 -10.93 5.05 -32.59
C PRO A 288 -9.57 5.71 -32.81
N GLU A 289 -9.28 6.81 -32.11
CA GLU A 289 -8.00 7.52 -32.20
C GLU A 289 -7.76 8.44 -30.97
N PRO A 290 -7.32 7.90 -29.82
CA PRO A 290 -7.19 8.70 -28.59
C PRO A 290 -5.92 9.54 -28.61
N ARG A 291 -6.02 10.83 -28.97
CA ARG A 291 -4.88 11.76 -29.06
C ARG A 291 -4.58 12.49 -27.76
N ARG A 292 -5.62 12.82 -27.00
CA ARG A 292 -5.55 13.55 -25.74
C ARG A 292 -6.14 12.73 -24.61
N ALA A 293 -5.30 12.42 -23.63
CA ALA A 293 -5.72 11.66 -22.46
C ALA A 293 -5.48 12.43 -21.16
N LEU A 294 -6.30 12.13 -20.16
CA LEU A 294 -6.16 12.57 -18.77
C LEU A 294 -6.11 11.34 -17.86
N VAL A 295 -5.12 11.29 -16.98
CA VAL A 295 -5.05 10.30 -15.89
C VAL A 295 -5.20 11.04 -14.56
N ILE A 296 -6.15 10.61 -13.73
CA ILE A 296 -6.40 11.14 -12.39
C ILE A 296 -5.78 10.16 -11.38
N GLY A 297 -4.76 10.64 -10.67
CA GLY A 297 -3.87 9.86 -9.82
C GLY A 297 -2.59 9.46 -10.56
N LEU A 298 -1.43 9.82 -10.02
CA LEU A 298 -0.13 9.41 -10.56
C LEU A 298 0.26 8.02 -10.04
N GLY A 299 0.15 7.80 -8.72
CA GLY A 299 0.53 6.54 -8.07
C GLY A 299 1.96 6.10 -8.37
N THR A 300 2.12 4.87 -8.86
CA THR A 300 3.42 4.32 -9.35
C THR A 300 3.87 4.96 -10.66
N GLY A 301 3.01 5.73 -11.33
CA GLY A 301 3.21 6.27 -12.67
C GLY A 301 2.93 5.29 -13.79
N SER A 302 2.68 4.01 -13.51
CA SER A 302 2.53 2.96 -14.52
C SER A 302 1.37 3.23 -15.47
N SER A 303 0.20 3.61 -14.94
CA SER A 303 -0.99 3.95 -15.76
C SER A 303 -0.69 5.02 -16.79
N ALA A 304 -0.03 6.10 -16.37
CA ALA A 304 0.33 7.20 -17.26
C ALA A 304 1.46 6.82 -18.23
N GLY A 305 2.51 6.14 -17.73
CA GLY A 305 3.68 5.79 -18.53
C GLY A 305 3.38 4.83 -19.68
N TRP A 306 2.57 3.81 -19.43
CA TRP A 306 2.14 2.88 -20.47
C TRP A 306 1.17 3.51 -21.47
N LEU A 307 0.25 4.35 -20.99
CA LEU A 307 -0.68 5.07 -21.86
C LEU A 307 0.03 6.10 -22.76
N ALA A 308 1.05 6.81 -22.26
CA ALA A 308 1.82 7.77 -23.05
C ALA A 308 2.57 7.13 -24.25
N ARG A 309 2.92 5.84 -24.12
CA ARG A 309 3.54 5.05 -25.19
C ARG A 309 2.56 4.58 -26.26
N ALA A 310 1.26 4.60 -26.00
CA ALA A 310 0.27 4.28 -27.03
C ALA A 310 0.42 5.24 -28.21
N ALA A 311 0.74 4.71 -29.40
CA ALA A 311 1.10 5.53 -30.56
C ALA A 311 0.10 6.66 -30.91
N PRO A 312 -1.24 6.47 -30.77
CA PRO A 312 -2.19 7.55 -31.01
C PRO A 312 -2.12 8.70 -29.99
N VAL A 313 -1.61 8.48 -28.77
CA VAL A 313 -1.58 9.48 -27.70
C VAL A 313 -0.46 10.49 -27.99
N GLU A 314 -0.86 11.75 -28.19
CA GLU A 314 0.02 12.88 -28.47
C GLU A 314 0.27 13.73 -27.22
N ARG A 315 -0.72 13.79 -26.31
CA ARG A 315 -0.63 14.51 -25.04
C ARG A 315 -1.33 13.75 -23.92
N LEU A 316 -0.66 13.63 -22.78
CA LEU A 316 -1.20 13.04 -21.57
C LEU A 316 -1.10 14.05 -20.41
N ASP A 317 -2.24 14.51 -19.90
CA ASP A 317 -2.25 15.25 -18.63
C ASP A 317 -2.40 14.25 -17.46
N VAL A 318 -1.65 14.46 -16.38
CA VAL A 318 -1.78 13.70 -15.14
C VAL A 318 -2.14 14.66 -14.03
N VAL A 319 -3.20 14.39 -13.26
CA VAL A 319 -3.56 15.20 -12.10
C VAL A 319 -3.32 14.39 -10.83
N GLU A 320 -2.40 14.85 -10.00
CA GLU A 320 -2.00 14.23 -8.75
C GLU A 320 -2.27 15.17 -7.59
N LEU A 321 -2.97 14.68 -6.57
CA LEU A 321 -3.33 15.48 -5.41
C LEU A 321 -2.11 15.77 -4.51
N GLU A 322 -1.26 14.76 -4.32
CA GLU A 322 -0.17 14.81 -3.35
C GLU A 322 1.22 14.88 -4.02
N PRO A 323 1.94 16.02 -3.93
CA PRO A 323 3.27 16.17 -4.52
C PRO A 323 4.29 15.09 -4.14
N ALA A 324 4.20 14.54 -2.93
CA ALA A 324 5.11 13.49 -2.45
C ALA A 324 4.98 12.17 -3.24
N VAL A 325 3.86 11.92 -3.93
CA VAL A 325 3.68 10.75 -4.81
C VAL A 325 4.63 10.78 -6.01
N VAL A 326 5.16 11.95 -6.38
CA VAL A 326 6.19 12.07 -7.44
C VAL A 326 7.46 11.25 -7.11
N GLU A 327 7.83 11.14 -5.83
CA GLU A 327 8.96 10.29 -5.43
C GLU A 327 8.64 8.80 -5.65
N VAL A 328 7.39 8.38 -5.45
CA VAL A 328 6.95 7.00 -5.73
C VAL A 328 7.11 6.69 -7.21
N ALA A 329 6.57 7.54 -8.09
CA ALA A 329 6.71 7.36 -9.54
C ALA A 329 8.19 7.36 -9.98
N ARG A 330 9.06 8.15 -9.34
CA ARG A 330 10.50 8.13 -9.60
C ARG A 330 11.14 6.79 -9.21
N ARG A 331 10.73 6.18 -8.10
CA ARG A 331 11.21 4.86 -7.64
C ARG A 331 10.71 3.71 -8.53
N CYS A 332 9.57 3.90 -9.19
CA CYS A 332 8.99 2.96 -10.15
C CYS A 332 9.43 3.20 -11.61
N ALA A 333 10.47 4.00 -11.85
CA ALA A 333 10.94 4.37 -13.20
C ALA A 333 11.16 3.18 -14.16
N ALA A 334 11.54 2.01 -13.62
CA ALA A 334 11.78 0.80 -14.40
C ALA A 334 10.48 0.18 -14.98
N VAL A 335 9.34 0.36 -14.30
CA VAL A 335 8.05 -0.24 -14.70
C VAL A 335 7.10 0.77 -15.36
N ASN A 336 7.33 2.06 -15.17
CA ASN A 336 6.46 3.12 -15.70
C ASN A 336 7.05 3.87 -16.91
N HIS A 337 8.08 3.32 -17.54
CA HIS A 337 8.75 3.93 -18.70
C HIS A 337 9.29 5.34 -18.45
N ARG A 338 9.71 5.63 -17.21
CA ARG A 338 10.21 6.95 -16.80
C ARG A 338 9.21 8.07 -17.12
N VAL A 339 7.93 7.85 -16.82
CA VAL A 339 6.81 8.74 -17.18
C VAL A 339 7.05 10.24 -16.86
N LEU A 340 7.81 10.54 -15.82
CA LEU A 340 8.13 11.93 -15.42
C LEU A 340 9.07 12.66 -16.39
N ASP A 341 9.80 11.92 -17.23
CA ASP A 341 10.72 12.44 -18.25
C ASP A 341 10.09 12.50 -19.65
N ASP A 342 8.87 11.97 -19.83
CA ASP A 342 8.22 11.88 -21.15
C ASP A 342 7.66 13.26 -21.59
N PRO A 343 8.06 13.79 -22.76
CA PRO A 343 7.64 15.12 -23.21
C PRO A 343 6.14 15.23 -23.53
N LYS A 344 5.44 14.11 -23.70
CA LYS A 344 3.97 14.09 -23.89
C LYS A 344 3.23 14.30 -22.59
N VAL A 345 3.89 14.07 -21.44
CA VAL A 345 3.27 14.05 -20.12
C VAL A 345 3.33 15.42 -19.46
N ARG A 346 2.19 15.88 -18.94
CA ARG A 346 2.08 17.11 -18.15
C ARG A 346 1.49 16.80 -16.78
N LEU A 347 2.31 16.92 -15.75
CA LEU A 347 1.88 16.71 -14.37
C LEU A 347 1.30 18.00 -13.78
N TRP A 348 0.07 17.91 -13.28
CA TRP A 348 -0.64 18.93 -12.54
C TRP A 348 -0.78 18.49 -11.09
N ILE A 349 -0.29 19.31 -10.15
CA ILE A 349 -0.48 19.05 -8.73
C ILE A 349 -1.74 19.78 -8.26
N GLY A 350 -2.75 19.05 -7.83
CA GLY A 350 -4.01 19.60 -7.34
C GLY A 350 -5.18 18.61 -7.36
N ASP A 351 -6.34 19.09 -6.95
CA ASP A 351 -7.56 18.29 -6.94
C ASP A 351 -8.11 18.06 -8.36
N ALA A 352 -8.42 16.80 -8.68
CA ALA A 352 -8.86 16.40 -10.01
C ALA A 352 -10.26 16.92 -10.36
N ARG A 353 -11.13 17.07 -9.36
CA ARG A 353 -12.47 17.63 -9.58
C ARG A 353 -12.38 19.12 -9.87
N GLU A 354 -11.56 19.86 -9.13
CA GLU A 354 -11.26 21.27 -9.42
C GLU A 354 -10.66 21.44 -10.81
N HIS A 355 -9.68 20.61 -11.19
CA HIS A 355 -9.11 20.62 -12.54
C HIS A 355 -10.18 20.42 -13.62
N LEU A 356 -11.03 19.40 -13.48
CA LEU A 356 -12.12 19.10 -14.42
C LEU A 356 -13.21 20.18 -14.46
N LEU A 357 -13.36 21.00 -13.42
CA LEU A 357 -14.28 22.14 -13.43
C LEU A 357 -13.64 23.37 -14.09
N ALA A 358 -12.35 23.61 -13.84
CA ALA A 358 -11.63 24.82 -14.23
C ALA A 358 -11.02 24.78 -15.64
N THR A 359 -10.59 23.61 -16.11
CA THR A 359 -9.91 23.48 -17.41
C THR A 359 -10.82 23.91 -18.58
N ARG A 360 -10.27 24.11 -19.78
CA ARG A 360 -11.06 24.22 -21.02
C ARG A 360 -10.72 23.12 -22.01
N GLU A 361 -9.74 22.29 -21.65
CA GLU A 361 -9.31 21.17 -22.46
C GLU A 361 -10.40 20.10 -22.49
N ARG A 362 -10.46 19.41 -23.62
CA ARG A 362 -11.25 18.21 -23.83
C ARG A 362 -10.33 17.03 -24.12
N TYR A 363 -10.79 15.85 -23.74
CA TYR A 363 -10.03 14.61 -23.77
C TYR A 363 -10.80 13.52 -24.51
N ASP A 364 -10.08 12.71 -25.26
CA ASP A 364 -10.58 11.47 -25.88
C ASP A 364 -10.68 10.36 -24.83
N LEU A 365 -9.82 10.42 -23.82
CA LEU A 365 -9.77 9.46 -22.73
C LEU A 365 -9.58 10.15 -21.39
N ILE A 366 -10.42 9.84 -20.41
CA ILE A 366 -10.19 10.19 -19.00
C ILE A 366 -10.15 8.90 -18.21
N PHE A 367 -9.02 8.58 -17.60
CA PHE A 367 -8.88 7.47 -16.67
C PHE A 367 -8.81 7.99 -15.23
N SER A 368 -9.73 7.52 -14.39
CA SER A 368 -9.79 7.85 -12.96
C SER A 368 -9.44 6.66 -12.08
N GLU A 369 -8.34 6.79 -11.33
CA GLU A 369 -7.80 5.75 -10.44
C GLU A 369 -7.68 6.19 -8.95
N PRO A 370 -8.67 6.88 -8.34
CA PRO A 370 -8.61 7.19 -6.92
C PRO A 370 -8.82 5.94 -6.05
N SER A 371 -7.85 5.63 -5.18
CA SER A 371 -7.87 4.49 -4.25
C SER A 371 -8.64 4.78 -2.95
N ASN A 372 -9.19 3.74 -2.32
CA ASN A 372 -9.74 3.78 -0.97
C ASN A 372 -10.88 4.82 -0.77
N PRO A 373 -12.03 4.66 -1.46
CA PRO A 373 -13.14 5.61 -1.44
C PRO A 373 -13.83 5.80 -0.08
N TYR A 374 -13.49 5.00 0.93
CA TYR A 374 -13.94 5.21 2.30
C TYR A 374 -13.24 6.38 3.00
N ARG A 375 -12.09 6.84 2.47
CA ARG A 375 -11.34 7.97 3.02
C ARG A 375 -12.10 9.27 2.76
N ALA A 376 -12.05 10.17 3.73
CA ALA A 376 -12.67 11.48 3.61
C ALA A 376 -12.17 12.21 2.36
N GLY A 377 -13.08 12.83 1.61
CA GLY A 377 -12.77 13.57 0.38
C GLY A 377 -12.69 12.73 -0.89
N VAL A 378 -12.20 11.49 -0.83
CA VAL A 378 -12.01 10.63 -2.03
C VAL A 378 -13.34 10.24 -2.68
N ALA A 379 -14.36 9.94 -1.89
CA ALA A 379 -15.69 9.57 -2.40
C ALA A 379 -16.33 10.63 -3.31
N SER A 380 -15.88 11.88 -3.24
CA SER A 380 -16.35 12.95 -4.13
C SER A 380 -16.02 12.66 -5.60
N LEU A 381 -14.95 11.92 -5.88
CA LEU A 381 -14.55 11.42 -7.20
C LEU A 381 -15.36 10.20 -7.68
N PHE A 382 -16.34 9.77 -6.88
CA PHE A 382 -17.26 8.68 -7.22
C PHE A 382 -18.72 9.15 -7.30
N SER A 383 -18.93 10.47 -7.31
CA SER A 383 -20.24 11.11 -7.30
C SER A 383 -20.79 11.36 -8.71
N ARG A 384 -22.11 11.45 -8.83
CA ARG A 384 -22.79 11.90 -10.05
C ARG A 384 -22.31 13.28 -10.52
N GLY A 385 -21.98 14.18 -9.59
CA GLY A 385 -21.46 15.51 -9.90
C GLY A 385 -20.09 15.45 -10.57
N PHE A 386 -19.19 14.62 -10.04
CA PHE A 386 -17.88 14.38 -10.63
C PHE A 386 -17.98 13.72 -12.02
N TYR A 387 -18.79 12.67 -12.18
CA TYR A 387 -18.97 12.02 -13.49
C TYR A 387 -19.54 12.99 -14.54
N ARG A 388 -20.42 13.92 -14.14
CA ARG A 388 -20.90 14.99 -15.04
C ARG A 388 -19.79 15.97 -15.43
N ALA A 389 -18.91 16.33 -14.48
CA ALA A 389 -17.76 17.18 -14.77
C ALA A 389 -16.79 16.48 -15.74
N ALA A 390 -16.50 15.20 -15.53
CA ALA A 390 -15.71 14.39 -16.44
C ALA A 390 -16.36 14.31 -17.83
N ALA A 391 -17.66 13.99 -17.89
CA ALA A 391 -18.40 13.94 -19.16
C ALA A 391 -18.33 15.28 -19.91
N ALA A 392 -18.45 16.42 -19.22
CA ALA A 392 -18.36 17.74 -19.85
C ALA A 392 -16.99 18.05 -20.48
N ARG A 393 -15.93 17.31 -20.10
CA ARG A 393 -14.57 17.44 -20.63
C ARG A 393 -14.15 16.29 -21.55
N LEU A 394 -15.07 15.40 -21.91
CA LEU A 394 -14.83 14.42 -22.97
C LEU A 394 -15.23 14.97 -24.32
N GLU A 395 -14.47 14.58 -25.35
CA GLU A 395 -14.94 14.63 -26.74
C GLU A 395 -16.19 13.76 -26.93
N ASP A 396 -16.87 13.93 -28.06
CA ASP A 396 -18.16 13.30 -28.33
C ASP A 396 -18.11 11.77 -28.39
N ASP A 397 -17.01 11.22 -28.87
CA ASP A 397 -16.64 9.81 -28.87
C ASP A 397 -15.71 9.42 -27.72
N GLY A 398 -15.42 10.36 -26.81
CA GLY A 398 -14.51 10.15 -25.70
C GLY A 398 -15.02 9.14 -24.67
N LEU A 399 -14.06 8.44 -24.04
CA LEU A 399 -14.30 7.41 -23.04
C LEU A 399 -13.88 7.87 -21.64
N PHE A 400 -14.72 7.59 -20.65
CA PHE A 400 -14.38 7.67 -19.24
C PHE A 400 -14.12 6.28 -18.69
N LEU A 401 -12.98 6.09 -18.04
CA LEU A 401 -12.59 4.85 -17.39
C LEU A 401 -12.54 5.08 -15.88
N GLN A 402 -13.29 4.29 -15.13
CA GLN A 402 -13.25 4.32 -13.66
C GLN A 402 -12.70 3.01 -13.14
N TRP A 403 -11.57 3.05 -12.45
CA TRP A 403 -11.15 1.93 -11.61
C TRP A 403 -12.07 1.83 -10.38
N LEU A 404 -12.44 0.60 -10.05
CA LEU A 404 -13.28 0.28 -8.91
C LEU A 404 -12.70 -0.94 -8.18
N GLN A 405 -12.19 -0.71 -6.96
CA GLN A 405 -11.87 -1.80 -6.04
C GLN A 405 -13.11 -2.65 -5.74
N ALA A 406 -12.98 -3.95 -5.92
CA ALA A 406 -13.99 -4.97 -5.62
C ALA A 406 -13.62 -5.83 -4.39
N TYR A 407 -12.59 -5.43 -3.63
CA TYR A 407 -12.22 -5.97 -2.32
C TYR A 407 -12.48 -4.94 -1.21
N ASP A 408 -12.65 -5.39 0.04
CA ASP A 408 -13.02 -4.56 1.19
C ASP A 408 -14.26 -3.66 0.97
N VAL A 409 -15.13 -4.01 0.01
CA VAL A 409 -16.29 -3.21 -0.38
C VAL A 409 -17.61 -3.93 -0.22
N ASP A 410 -18.62 -3.17 0.18
CA ASP A 410 -19.97 -3.65 0.35
C ASP A 410 -20.64 -3.86 -1.03
N PRO A 411 -21.33 -5.00 -1.29
CA PRO A 411 -22.00 -5.25 -2.57
C PRO A 411 -22.97 -4.16 -3.00
N GLN A 412 -23.68 -3.54 -2.04
CA GLN A 412 -24.59 -2.44 -2.33
C GLN A 412 -23.81 -1.18 -2.74
N ALA A 413 -22.63 -0.93 -2.18
CA ALA A 413 -21.73 0.15 -2.61
C ALA A 413 -21.28 -0.04 -4.06
N VAL A 414 -20.85 -1.26 -4.46
CA VAL A 414 -20.50 -1.58 -5.86
C VAL A 414 -21.70 -1.34 -6.79
N ARG A 415 -22.89 -1.83 -6.42
CA ARG A 415 -24.13 -1.59 -7.17
C ARG A 415 -24.44 -0.11 -7.33
N SER A 416 -24.31 0.67 -6.25
CA SER A 416 -24.57 2.12 -6.23
C SER A 416 -23.63 2.84 -7.20
N LEU A 417 -22.35 2.46 -7.26
CA LEU A 417 -21.38 3.07 -8.16
C LEU A 417 -21.64 2.74 -9.63
N ILE A 418 -21.88 1.47 -9.96
CA ILE A 418 -22.22 1.07 -11.32
C ILE A 418 -23.47 1.83 -11.79
N ALA A 419 -24.51 1.91 -10.94
CA ALA A 419 -25.70 2.69 -11.23
C ALA A 419 -25.41 4.18 -11.41
N THR A 420 -24.54 4.76 -10.58
CA THR A 420 -24.21 6.19 -10.66
C THR A 420 -23.49 6.54 -11.96
N VAL A 421 -22.52 5.71 -12.40
CA VAL A 421 -21.84 5.89 -13.69
C VAL A 421 -22.83 5.69 -14.84
N ALA A 422 -23.63 4.61 -14.81
CA ALA A 422 -24.64 4.34 -15.83
C ALA A 422 -25.74 5.43 -15.92
N GLY A 423 -25.99 6.16 -14.83
CA GLY A 423 -26.91 7.30 -14.80
C GLY A 423 -26.37 8.57 -15.48
N VAL A 424 -25.07 8.63 -15.78
CA VAL A 424 -24.43 9.72 -16.53
C VAL A 424 -24.02 9.27 -17.93
N PHE A 425 -23.57 8.03 -18.07
CA PHE A 425 -23.12 7.44 -19.33
C PHE A 425 -24.06 6.30 -19.77
N PRO A 426 -24.79 6.45 -20.88
CA PRO A 426 -25.78 5.46 -21.34
C PRO A 426 -25.16 4.14 -21.83
N HIS A 427 -23.88 4.15 -22.18
CA HIS A 427 -23.12 2.97 -22.61
C HIS A 427 -22.01 2.70 -21.61
N LEU A 428 -22.16 1.62 -20.83
CA LEU A 428 -21.20 1.22 -19.81
C LEU A 428 -20.87 -0.27 -19.97
N GLU A 429 -19.59 -0.57 -20.10
CA GLU A 429 -19.05 -1.92 -20.05
C GLU A 429 -18.29 -2.14 -18.75
N ILE A 430 -18.32 -3.38 -18.26
CA ILE A 430 -17.62 -3.80 -17.04
C ILE A 430 -16.54 -4.78 -17.45
N TRP A 431 -15.32 -4.48 -17.02
CA TRP A 431 -14.14 -5.27 -17.24
C TRP A 431 -13.52 -5.63 -15.88
N GLN A 432 -12.81 -6.75 -15.83
CA GLN A 432 -12.01 -7.20 -14.71
C GLN A 432 -10.55 -7.12 -15.13
N VAL A 433 -9.78 -6.23 -14.51
CA VAL A 433 -8.37 -5.97 -14.85
C VAL A 433 -7.40 -6.76 -13.97
N GLN A 434 -7.83 -7.07 -12.75
CA GLN A 434 -7.18 -7.96 -11.80
C GLN A 434 -8.26 -8.72 -11.01
N SER A 435 -7.92 -9.75 -10.24
CA SER A 435 -8.89 -10.67 -9.65
C SER A 435 -10.03 -9.98 -8.89
N ASP A 436 -9.72 -8.92 -8.15
CA ASP A 436 -10.67 -8.17 -7.32
C ASP A 436 -10.75 -6.70 -7.74
N ASP A 437 -10.38 -6.37 -8.97
CA ASP A 437 -10.45 -5.01 -9.53
C ASP A 437 -11.33 -4.97 -10.77
N LEU A 438 -12.29 -4.05 -10.76
CA LEU A 438 -13.16 -3.76 -11.89
C LEU A 438 -12.72 -2.47 -12.58
N LEU A 439 -12.93 -2.43 -13.88
CA LEU A 439 -12.83 -1.24 -14.71
C LEU A 439 -14.18 -0.99 -15.38
N LEU A 440 -14.72 0.19 -15.16
CA LEU A 440 -15.95 0.65 -15.79
C LEU A 440 -15.56 1.51 -17.01
N VAL A 441 -15.86 1.02 -18.21
CA VAL A 441 -15.61 1.72 -19.47
C VAL A 441 -16.90 2.39 -19.91
N ALA A 442 -16.97 3.71 -19.80
CA ALA A 442 -18.19 4.49 -19.93
C ALA A 442 -18.11 5.48 -21.10
N ALA A 443 -19.20 5.57 -21.88
CA ALA A 443 -19.27 6.41 -23.08
C ALA A 443 -20.65 7.07 -23.25
N ARG A 444 -20.67 8.21 -23.94
CA ARG A 444 -21.92 8.89 -24.35
C ARG A 444 -22.56 8.29 -25.60
N ARG A 445 -21.73 7.78 -26.51
CA ARG A 445 -22.12 7.09 -27.73
C ARG A 445 -21.84 5.59 -27.59
N PRO A 446 -22.50 4.73 -28.39
CA PRO A 446 -22.19 3.30 -28.39
C PRO A 446 -20.71 3.04 -28.66
N LEU A 447 -20.10 2.14 -27.88
CA LEU A 447 -18.72 1.71 -28.11
C LEU A 447 -18.64 0.87 -29.40
N VAL A 448 -17.63 1.14 -30.23
CA VAL A 448 -17.40 0.44 -31.49
C VAL A 448 -16.23 -0.52 -31.33
N HIS A 449 -16.52 -1.82 -31.38
CA HIS A 449 -15.52 -2.87 -31.30
C HIS A 449 -15.17 -3.37 -32.70
N ASP A 450 -14.32 -2.61 -33.40
CA ASP A 450 -13.78 -3.00 -34.70
C ASP A 450 -12.71 -4.09 -34.51
N ARG A 451 -13.00 -5.32 -34.94
CA ARG A 451 -12.11 -6.47 -34.78
C ARG A 451 -10.76 -6.26 -35.46
N ALA A 452 -10.74 -5.79 -36.71
CA ALA A 452 -9.51 -5.62 -37.47
C ALA A 452 -8.61 -4.53 -36.85
N ARG A 453 -9.20 -3.41 -36.43
CA ARG A 453 -8.48 -2.35 -35.71
C ARG A 453 -7.94 -2.85 -34.39
N LEU A 454 -8.73 -3.60 -33.62
CA LEU A 454 -8.30 -4.15 -32.34
C LEU A 454 -7.15 -5.14 -32.56
N GLU A 455 -7.27 -6.11 -33.45
CA GLU A 455 -6.19 -7.07 -33.75
C GLU A 455 -4.89 -6.36 -34.15
N ALA A 456 -4.97 -5.35 -35.03
CA ALA A 456 -3.80 -4.56 -35.43
C ALA A 456 -3.15 -3.82 -34.24
N ARG A 457 -3.96 -3.24 -33.34
CA ARG A 457 -3.46 -2.53 -32.15
C ARG A 457 -2.86 -3.47 -31.12
N LEU A 458 -3.53 -4.59 -30.84
CA LEU A 458 -3.09 -5.58 -29.86
C LEU A 458 -1.78 -6.27 -30.31
N ALA A 459 -1.50 -6.30 -31.61
CA ALA A 459 -0.21 -6.75 -32.15
C ALA A 459 0.91 -5.69 -32.06
N ALA A 460 0.59 -4.43 -31.78
CA ALA A 460 1.54 -3.32 -31.72
C ALA A 460 1.97 -2.98 -30.28
N SER A 461 3.12 -2.31 -30.15
CA SER A 461 3.55 -1.73 -28.87
C SER A 461 2.67 -0.52 -28.52
N PRO A 462 2.28 -0.31 -27.25
CA PRO A 462 2.65 -1.09 -26.07
C PRO A 462 1.66 -2.24 -25.73
N TRP A 463 0.54 -2.40 -26.46
CA TRP A 463 -0.49 -3.40 -26.13
C TRP A 463 0.02 -4.84 -26.15
N ARG A 464 0.86 -5.20 -27.12
CA ARG A 464 1.43 -6.55 -27.23
C ARG A 464 2.28 -6.89 -25.99
N GLU A 465 3.15 -5.97 -25.58
CA GLU A 465 3.98 -6.10 -24.38
C GLU A 465 3.10 -6.20 -23.13
N ALA A 466 2.09 -5.33 -23.01
CA ALA A 466 1.20 -5.33 -21.85
C ALA A 466 0.36 -6.61 -21.73
N LEU A 467 -0.20 -7.11 -22.83
CA LEU A 467 -0.96 -8.37 -22.83
C LEU A 467 -0.06 -9.55 -22.42
N ARG A 468 1.13 -9.66 -23.01
CA ARG A 468 2.05 -10.77 -22.79
C ARG A 468 2.70 -10.73 -21.40
N ASP A 469 3.28 -9.59 -21.02
CA ASP A 469 4.15 -9.47 -19.85
C ASP A 469 3.34 -9.14 -18.59
N VAL A 470 2.22 -8.43 -18.72
CA VAL A 470 1.40 -7.99 -17.58
C VAL A 470 0.15 -8.86 -17.42
N TRP A 471 -0.56 -9.22 -18.48
CA TRP A 471 -1.71 -10.13 -18.36
C TRP A 471 -1.38 -11.61 -18.64
N GLY A 472 -0.21 -11.96 -19.17
CA GLY A 472 0.13 -13.36 -19.48
C GLY A 472 -0.72 -13.97 -20.59
N VAL A 473 -1.30 -13.16 -21.47
CA VAL A 473 -2.19 -13.60 -22.57
C VAL A 473 -1.84 -12.89 -23.87
N GLU A 474 -2.38 -13.35 -24.99
CA GLU A 474 -2.16 -12.74 -26.30
C GLU A 474 -3.46 -12.74 -27.13
N GLY A 475 -3.48 -11.92 -28.18
CA GLY A 475 -4.57 -11.89 -29.15
C GLY A 475 -5.88 -11.27 -28.65
N ILE A 476 -6.91 -11.36 -29.49
CA ILE A 476 -8.21 -10.75 -29.25
C ILE A 476 -8.94 -11.44 -28.09
N GLU A 477 -8.84 -12.77 -27.97
CA GLU A 477 -9.38 -13.54 -26.84
C GLU A 477 -8.66 -13.19 -25.53
N GLY A 478 -7.35 -12.97 -25.57
CA GLY A 478 -6.58 -12.51 -24.42
C GLY A 478 -7.03 -11.13 -23.94
N PHE A 479 -7.28 -10.21 -24.87
CA PHE A 479 -7.85 -8.91 -24.55
C PHE A 479 -9.24 -9.03 -23.90
N TYR A 480 -10.16 -9.79 -24.49
CA TYR A 480 -11.51 -9.98 -23.94
C TYR A 480 -11.57 -10.92 -22.73
N ALA A 481 -10.47 -11.55 -22.31
CA ALA A 481 -10.42 -12.34 -21.07
C ALA A 481 -10.90 -11.50 -19.87
N GLY A 482 -10.60 -10.19 -19.87
CA GLY A 482 -11.06 -9.24 -18.87
C GLY A 482 -12.54 -8.84 -18.98
N TYR A 483 -13.22 -9.06 -20.09
CA TYR A 483 -14.62 -8.62 -20.24
C TYR A 483 -15.55 -9.35 -19.27
N VAL A 484 -16.42 -8.59 -18.58
CA VAL A 484 -17.38 -9.10 -17.59
C VAL A 484 -18.81 -8.93 -18.08
N ALA A 485 -19.22 -7.70 -18.43
CA ALA A 485 -20.61 -7.38 -18.76
C ALA A 485 -20.75 -6.20 -19.71
N GLY A 486 -21.78 -6.24 -20.55
CA GLY A 486 -22.11 -5.15 -21.49
C GLY A 486 -23.15 -4.14 -20.97
N PRO A 487 -23.53 -3.16 -21.81
CA PRO A 487 -24.42 -2.06 -21.43
C PRO A 487 -25.83 -2.46 -20.97
N ALA A 488 -26.32 -3.63 -21.39
CA ALA A 488 -27.63 -4.14 -20.95
C ALA A 488 -27.65 -4.43 -19.44
N PHE A 489 -26.57 -5.02 -18.92
CA PHE A 489 -26.42 -5.32 -17.50
C PHE A 489 -26.36 -4.03 -16.67
N ALA A 490 -25.53 -3.07 -17.09
CA ALA A 490 -25.42 -1.76 -16.43
C ALA A 490 -26.78 -1.04 -16.32
N ARG A 491 -27.60 -1.07 -17.39
CA ARG A 491 -28.96 -0.53 -17.36
C ARG A 491 -29.91 -1.29 -16.43
N ALA A 492 -29.75 -2.60 -16.31
CA ALA A 492 -30.51 -3.40 -15.33
C ALA A 492 -30.14 -3.01 -13.89
N VAL A 493 -28.84 -2.83 -13.61
CA VAL A 493 -28.33 -2.36 -12.32
C VAL A 493 -28.86 -0.96 -12.00
N LEU A 494 -28.82 -0.02 -12.95
CA LEU A 494 -29.37 1.33 -12.77
C LEU A 494 -30.86 1.31 -12.43
N ARG A 495 -31.67 0.52 -13.16
CA ARG A 495 -33.10 0.38 -12.88
C ARG A 495 -33.38 -0.21 -11.49
N ALA A 496 -32.54 -1.14 -11.04
CA ALA A 496 -32.67 -1.77 -9.73
C ALA A 496 -32.19 -0.87 -8.57
N ALA A 497 -31.33 0.12 -8.84
CA ALA A 497 -30.75 0.97 -7.79
C ALA A 497 -31.74 2.02 -7.26
N GLY A 498 -32.70 2.48 -8.07
CA GLY A 498 -33.64 3.54 -7.68
C GLY A 498 -32.89 4.81 -7.23
N ASP A 499 -33.14 5.25 -6.00
CA ASP A 499 -32.52 6.45 -5.40
C ASP A 499 -31.14 6.19 -4.75
N ASP A 500 -30.60 4.97 -4.83
CA ASP A 500 -29.30 4.58 -4.25
C ASP A 500 -28.13 4.96 -5.17
N LEU A 501 -28.05 6.25 -5.51
CA LEU A 501 -26.98 6.83 -6.32
C LEU A 501 -26.01 7.64 -5.45
N ALA A 502 -24.72 7.59 -5.78
CA ALA A 502 -23.71 8.42 -5.15
C ALA A 502 -23.84 9.87 -5.64
N THR A 503 -24.16 10.78 -4.72
CA THR A 503 -24.40 12.20 -5.00
C THR A 503 -23.71 13.06 -3.94
N ASP A 504 -23.37 14.30 -4.29
CA ASP A 504 -22.62 15.20 -3.40
C ASP A 504 -23.41 15.59 -2.16
N ASP A 505 -24.72 15.77 -2.29
CA ASP A 505 -25.64 16.14 -1.22
C ASP A 505 -26.00 14.96 -0.30
N ARG A 506 -25.80 13.73 -0.77
CA ARG A 506 -26.06 12.50 -0.02
C ARG A 506 -24.87 11.54 -0.16
N PRO A 507 -23.78 11.75 0.59
CA PRO A 507 -22.58 10.90 0.55
C PRO A 507 -22.79 9.55 1.25
N ARG A 508 -23.92 8.87 0.97
CA ARG A 508 -24.26 7.55 1.51
C ARG A 508 -23.19 6.52 1.18
N PHE A 509 -22.60 6.63 0.00
CA PHE A 509 -21.52 5.77 -0.46
C PHE A 509 -20.30 5.85 0.47
N GLU A 510 -19.79 7.06 0.73
CA GLU A 510 -18.67 7.30 1.66
C GLU A 510 -18.98 6.76 3.07
N LEU A 511 -20.14 7.14 3.61
CA LEU A 511 -20.54 6.76 4.96
C LEU A 511 -20.78 5.26 5.11
N ARG A 512 -21.19 4.57 4.04
CA ARG A 512 -21.40 3.11 4.02
C ARG A 512 -20.06 2.39 4.00
N LEU A 513 -19.17 2.78 3.11
CA LEU A 513 -17.83 2.18 3.02
C LEU A 513 -17.04 2.36 4.32
N ALA A 514 -17.11 3.52 4.95
CA ALA A 514 -16.46 3.76 6.25
C ALA A 514 -16.99 2.85 7.37
N ARG A 515 -18.25 2.37 7.30
CA ARG A 515 -18.84 1.42 8.27
C ARG A 515 -18.49 -0.03 7.98
N SER A 516 -18.21 -0.35 6.72
CA SER A 516 -17.87 -1.71 6.29
C SER A 516 -16.36 -1.96 6.24
N LEU A 517 -15.54 -0.94 6.51
CA LEU A 517 -14.08 -0.99 6.43
C LEU A 517 -13.49 -2.15 7.27
N GLY A 518 -12.67 -2.98 6.62
CA GLY A 518 -11.98 -4.11 7.24
C GLY A 518 -12.90 -5.19 7.78
N ARG A 519 -14.08 -5.37 7.16
CA ARG A 519 -14.94 -6.54 7.35
C ARG A 519 -14.85 -7.40 6.09
N ASP A 520 -14.94 -8.72 6.25
CA ASP A 520 -15.12 -9.63 5.12
C ASP A 520 -16.50 -9.39 4.52
N LEU A 521 -16.53 -8.80 3.33
CA LEU A 521 -17.76 -8.45 2.63
C LEU A 521 -17.95 -9.43 1.48
N GLU A 522 -19.17 -9.94 1.33
CA GLU A 522 -19.51 -11.05 0.43
C GLU A 522 -19.36 -10.77 -1.08
N PHE A 523 -18.86 -9.59 -1.48
CA PHE A 523 -18.68 -9.29 -2.89
C PHE A 523 -17.53 -10.11 -3.47
N SER A 524 -17.77 -10.75 -4.63
CA SER A 524 -16.68 -11.29 -5.44
C SER A 524 -16.99 -11.15 -6.92
N VAL A 525 -15.95 -10.90 -7.72
CA VAL A 525 -16.09 -10.78 -9.18
C VAL A 525 -16.57 -12.10 -9.80
N GLY A 526 -16.23 -13.24 -9.19
CA GLY A 526 -16.73 -14.55 -9.59
C GLY A 526 -18.26 -14.64 -9.51
N ARG A 527 -18.88 -14.21 -8.40
CA ARG A 527 -20.34 -14.18 -8.26
C ARG A 527 -20.99 -13.22 -9.26
N LEU A 528 -20.35 -12.06 -9.49
CA LEU A 528 -20.81 -11.10 -10.51
C LEU A 528 -20.82 -11.76 -11.90
N ARG A 529 -19.73 -12.45 -12.29
CA ARG A 529 -19.66 -13.17 -13.57
C ARG A 529 -20.75 -14.23 -13.70
N THR A 530 -21.01 -15.01 -12.65
CA THR A 530 -22.10 -15.99 -12.64
C THR A 530 -23.46 -15.31 -12.86
N LEU A 531 -23.74 -14.20 -12.17
CA LEU A 531 -24.97 -13.44 -12.33
C LEU A 531 -25.13 -12.90 -13.77
N VAL A 532 -24.06 -12.35 -14.35
CA VAL A 532 -24.07 -11.82 -15.72
C VAL A 532 -24.28 -12.93 -16.74
N ARG A 533 -23.64 -14.09 -16.56
CA ARG A 533 -23.82 -15.28 -17.40
C ARG A 533 -25.26 -15.81 -17.36
N LEU A 534 -25.87 -15.87 -16.18
CA LEU A 534 -27.28 -16.28 -16.02
C LEU A 534 -28.24 -15.36 -16.78
N ARG A 535 -27.83 -14.11 -17.07
CA ARG A 535 -28.59 -13.15 -17.87
C ARG A 535 -28.24 -13.19 -19.37
N GLY A 536 -27.24 -13.96 -19.78
CA GLY A 536 -26.72 -13.99 -21.15
C GLY A 536 -26.02 -12.70 -21.58
N GLU A 537 -25.54 -11.91 -20.62
CA GLU A 537 -24.94 -10.58 -20.85
C GLU A 537 -23.40 -10.59 -20.73
N ASP A 538 -22.77 -11.78 -20.69
CA ASP A 538 -21.33 -12.00 -20.48
C ASP A 538 -20.52 -12.14 -21.78
N ARG A 539 -21.20 -12.12 -22.93
CA ARG A 539 -20.57 -12.26 -24.25
C ARG A 539 -19.93 -10.95 -24.71
N PRO A 540 -18.66 -10.97 -25.14
CA PRO A 540 -18.04 -9.84 -25.80
C PRO A 540 -18.82 -9.39 -27.05
N PRO A 541 -18.76 -8.11 -27.42
CA PRO A 541 -19.46 -7.56 -28.58
C PRO A 541 -18.85 -7.99 -29.93
N VAL A 542 -17.68 -8.64 -29.93
CA VAL A 542 -17.07 -9.24 -31.11
C VAL A 542 -17.10 -10.76 -31.02
N GLY A 543 -17.15 -11.43 -32.16
CA GLY A 543 -17.03 -12.89 -32.21
C GLY A 543 -15.68 -13.34 -31.68
N VAL A 544 -15.70 -14.02 -30.54
CA VAL A 544 -14.55 -14.73 -29.93
C VAL A 544 -14.93 -16.18 -29.72
N ASP A 545 -13.95 -17.07 -29.79
CA ASP A 545 -14.16 -18.47 -29.44
C ASP A 545 -14.37 -18.60 -27.91
N PRO A 546 -15.50 -19.17 -27.44
CA PRO A 546 -15.77 -19.29 -26.00
C PRO A 546 -14.78 -20.18 -25.24
N LEU A 547 -14.29 -21.26 -25.85
CA LEU A 547 -13.32 -22.17 -25.24
C LEU A 547 -11.94 -21.51 -25.17
N LEU A 548 -11.53 -20.83 -26.24
CA LEU A 548 -10.27 -20.08 -26.24
C LEU A 548 -10.31 -18.90 -25.26
N LEU A 549 -11.44 -18.19 -25.16
CA LEU A 549 -11.63 -17.15 -24.15
C LEU A 549 -11.50 -17.70 -22.73
N LEU A 550 -12.07 -18.88 -22.47
CA LEU A 550 -11.93 -19.57 -21.18
C LEU A 550 -10.47 -19.97 -20.91
N ASP A 551 -9.77 -20.47 -21.92
CA ASP A 551 -8.34 -20.79 -21.85
C ASP A 551 -7.51 -19.54 -21.47
N ARG A 552 -7.72 -18.42 -22.17
CA ARG A 552 -6.99 -17.17 -21.89
C ARG A 552 -7.28 -16.61 -20.50
N ARG A 553 -8.52 -16.75 -20.00
CA ARG A 553 -8.85 -16.41 -18.60
C ARG A 553 -8.06 -17.26 -17.61
N SER A 554 -8.00 -18.58 -17.83
CA SER A 554 -7.22 -19.47 -16.98
C SER A 554 -5.72 -19.17 -17.01
N ALA A 555 -5.17 -18.82 -18.17
CA ALA A 555 -3.77 -18.42 -18.30
C ALA A 555 -3.47 -17.13 -17.53
N ARG A 556 -4.35 -16.12 -17.67
CA ARG A 556 -4.24 -14.86 -16.92
C ARG A 556 -4.27 -15.07 -15.42
N ASP A 557 -5.18 -15.91 -14.92
CA ASP A 557 -5.28 -16.21 -13.49
C ASP A 557 -4.02 -16.97 -13.01
N ALA A 558 -3.46 -17.86 -13.84
CA ALA A 558 -2.24 -18.60 -13.53
C ALA A 558 -0.99 -17.71 -13.45
N MET A 559 -0.89 -16.72 -14.36
CA MET A 559 0.22 -15.75 -14.39
C MET A 559 0.40 -14.99 -13.06
N TRP A 560 -0.70 -14.82 -12.31
CA TRP A 560 -0.72 -14.11 -11.03
C TRP A 560 -1.05 -15.04 -9.85
N GLY A 561 -0.78 -16.34 -9.99
CA GLY A 561 -0.82 -17.31 -8.89
C GLY A 561 -2.21 -17.72 -8.39
N ARG A 562 -3.29 -17.47 -9.16
CA ARG A 562 -4.69 -17.73 -8.74
C ARG A 562 -5.42 -18.76 -9.61
N ALA A 563 -4.68 -19.66 -10.26
CA ALA A 563 -5.29 -20.69 -11.10
C ALA A 563 -6.11 -21.70 -10.28
N ALA A 564 -7.41 -21.78 -10.56
CA ALA A 564 -8.30 -22.82 -10.04
C ALA A 564 -8.71 -23.79 -11.14
N ALA A 565 -8.73 -25.08 -10.80
CA ALA A 565 -9.46 -26.08 -11.57
C ALA A 565 -10.97 -25.84 -11.31
N GLY A 566 -11.55 -24.84 -11.99
CA GLY A 566 -12.99 -24.58 -11.92
C GLY A 566 -13.81 -25.71 -12.54
N ASP A 567 -15.10 -25.48 -12.76
CA ASP A 567 -16.00 -26.45 -13.41
C ASP A 567 -15.44 -26.93 -14.75
N GLY A 568 -15.76 -28.17 -15.13
CA GLY A 568 -15.33 -28.77 -16.40
C GLY A 568 -15.80 -27.96 -17.59
N SER A 569 -14.92 -27.73 -18.55
CA SER A 569 -15.22 -26.95 -19.76
C SER A 569 -16.03 -27.75 -20.79
N GLY A 570 -16.07 -29.08 -20.63
CA GLY A 570 -16.60 -30.00 -21.64
C GLY A 570 -15.58 -30.36 -22.73
N ASP A 571 -14.35 -29.84 -22.63
CA ASP A 571 -13.21 -30.16 -23.47
C ASP A 571 -12.07 -30.69 -22.59
N ASP A 572 -11.76 -31.98 -22.75
CA ASP A 572 -10.80 -32.68 -21.88
C ASP A 572 -9.39 -32.06 -21.98
N GLU A 573 -8.94 -31.64 -23.17
CA GLU A 573 -7.62 -31.04 -23.35
C GLU A 573 -7.47 -29.69 -22.64
N LEU A 574 -8.49 -28.84 -22.77
CA LEU A 574 -8.55 -27.57 -22.05
C LEU A 574 -8.57 -27.80 -20.54
N ASP A 575 -9.33 -28.77 -20.05
CA ASP A 575 -9.38 -29.08 -18.64
C ASP A 575 -8.03 -29.60 -18.12
N TRP A 576 -7.30 -30.41 -18.91
CA TRP A 576 -5.92 -30.79 -18.59
C TRP A 576 -4.97 -29.60 -18.51
N ARG A 577 -5.03 -28.64 -19.46
CA ARG A 577 -4.22 -27.41 -19.42
C ARG A 577 -4.51 -26.58 -18.18
N ARG A 578 -5.79 -26.39 -17.85
CA ARG A 578 -6.22 -25.64 -16.64
C ARG A 578 -5.74 -26.30 -15.36
N MET A 579 -5.84 -27.63 -15.27
CA MET A 579 -5.33 -28.39 -14.12
C MET A 579 -3.80 -28.31 -14.02
N ALA A 580 -3.08 -28.36 -15.14
CA ALA A 580 -1.63 -28.21 -15.19
C ALA A 580 -1.22 -26.82 -14.65
N ARG A 581 -1.85 -25.75 -15.13
CA ARG A 581 -1.63 -24.38 -14.66
C ARG A 581 -1.90 -24.22 -13.16
N ALA A 582 -2.97 -24.84 -12.66
CA ALA A 582 -3.28 -24.85 -11.23
C ALA A 582 -2.22 -25.58 -10.40
N ALA A 583 -1.71 -26.72 -10.87
CA ALA A 583 -0.60 -27.44 -10.22
C ALA A 583 0.70 -26.61 -10.22
N TYR A 584 1.01 -25.95 -11.34
CA TYR A 584 2.16 -25.07 -11.45
C TYR A 584 2.08 -23.86 -10.51
N ALA A 585 0.90 -23.24 -10.38
CA ALA A 585 0.67 -22.13 -9.44
C ALA A 585 0.88 -22.55 -7.97
N ARG A 586 0.69 -23.84 -7.64
CA ARG A 586 0.99 -24.42 -6.31
C ARG A 586 2.45 -24.88 -6.14
N GLY A 587 3.29 -24.71 -7.17
CA GLY A 587 4.69 -25.15 -7.16
C GLY A 587 4.88 -26.66 -7.45
N GLU A 588 3.83 -27.37 -7.86
CA GLU A 588 3.86 -28.83 -8.11
C GLU A 588 4.39 -29.15 -9.52
N LEU A 589 5.67 -28.85 -9.80
CA LEU A 589 6.25 -28.90 -11.15
C LEU A 589 6.08 -30.27 -11.86
N ILE A 590 6.34 -31.37 -11.16
CA ILE A 590 6.22 -32.73 -11.73
C ILE A 590 4.76 -33.05 -12.10
N GLN A 591 3.81 -32.67 -11.24
CA GLN A 591 2.39 -32.88 -11.51
C GLN A 591 1.91 -31.99 -12.67
N ALA A 592 2.34 -30.73 -12.70
CA ALA A 592 2.04 -29.81 -13.78
C ALA A 592 2.51 -30.38 -15.14
N GLY A 593 3.76 -30.88 -15.22
CA GLY A 593 4.30 -31.50 -16.44
C GLY A 593 3.57 -32.77 -16.86
N ARG A 594 3.18 -33.62 -15.90
CA ARG A 594 2.37 -34.83 -16.17
C ARG A 594 1.00 -34.48 -16.74
N LEU A 595 0.32 -33.48 -16.17
CA LEU A 595 -0.99 -33.02 -16.64
C LEU A 595 -0.86 -32.34 -18.02
N TRP A 596 0.16 -31.51 -18.21
CA TRP A 596 0.45 -30.86 -19.49
C TRP A 596 0.72 -31.86 -20.62
N SER A 597 1.33 -33.00 -20.31
CA SER A 597 1.63 -34.06 -21.29
C SER A 597 0.41 -34.92 -21.66
N ARG A 598 -0.76 -34.71 -21.04
CA ARG A 598 -2.02 -35.41 -21.40
C ARG A 598 -2.77 -34.80 -22.58
N GLN A 599 -2.29 -33.67 -23.08
CA GLN A 599 -2.87 -32.93 -24.19
C GLN A 599 -1.81 -32.67 -25.27
N GLY A 600 -2.24 -32.41 -26.50
CA GLY A 600 -1.36 -32.30 -27.67
C GLY A 600 -0.89 -30.89 -28.02
N ALA A 601 -1.35 -29.84 -27.33
CA ALA A 601 -0.98 -28.47 -27.68
C ALA A 601 0.43 -28.10 -27.21
N GLU A 602 1.14 -27.40 -28.07
CA GLU A 602 2.43 -26.77 -27.75
C GLU A 602 2.24 -25.59 -26.78
N PRO A 603 3.23 -25.30 -25.91
CA PRO A 603 3.16 -24.18 -24.98
C PRO A 603 3.29 -22.83 -25.71
N GLU A 604 2.14 -22.25 -26.05
CA GLU A 604 2.05 -21.00 -26.80
C GLU A 604 2.28 -19.77 -25.91
N LEU A 605 1.52 -19.67 -24.81
CA LEU A 605 1.54 -18.51 -23.91
C LEU A 605 2.76 -18.52 -23.00
N LEU A 606 3.14 -17.34 -22.49
CA LEU A 606 4.27 -17.21 -21.55
C LEU A 606 4.13 -18.18 -20.37
N ILE A 607 2.98 -18.19 -19.68
CA ILE A 607 2.77 -19.06 -18.52
C ILE A 607 2.88 -20.55 -18.85
N ASP A 608 2.46 -20.95 -20.05
CA ASP A 608 2.54 -22.33 -20.51
C ASP A 608 3.98 -22.74 -20.82
N ARG A 609 4.78 -21.82 -21.39
CA ARG A 609 6.22 -22.01 -21.58
C ARG A 609 6.93 -22.12 -20.26
N LEU A 610 6.63 -21.27 -19.28
CA LEU A 610 7.23 -21.35 -17.95
C LEU A 610 6.90 -22.68 -17.27
N LEU A 611 5.62 -23.08 -17.30
CA LEU A 611 5.15 -24.35 -16.77
C LEU A 611 5.87 -25.54 -17.41
N ALA A 612 5.80 -25.66 -18.73
CA ALA A 612 6.36 -26.79 -19.45
C ALA A 612 7.89 -26.82 -19.31
N GLY A 613 8.55 -25.66 -19.45
CA GLY A 613 9.99 -25.52 -19.33
C GLY A 613 10.52 -25.91 -17.96
N GLU A 614 9.95 -25.40 -16.88
CA GLU A 614 10.38 -25.77 -15.53
C GLU A 614 10.04 -27.22 -15.18
N ALA A 615 8.87 -27.72 -15.60
CA ALA A 615 8.49 -29.10 -15.35
C ALA A 615 9.41 -30.10 -16.08
N TRP A 616 9.74 -29.82 -17.34
CA TRP A 616 10.67 -30.64 -18.13
C TRP A 616 12.11 -30.52 -17.62
N ALA A 617 12.55 -29.33 -17.19
CA ALA A 617 13.85 -29.16 -16.56
C ALA A 617 13.96 -29.95 -15.25
N GLU A 618 12.89 -29.98 -14.46
CA GLU A 618 12.81 -30.73 -13.20
C GLU A 618 13.01 -32.24 -13.40
N THR A 619 12.59 -32.78 -14.55
CA THR A 619 12.78 -34.19 -14.91
C THR A 619 13.96 -34.43 -15.88
N ALA A 620 14.82 -33.42 -16.07
CA ALA A 620 15.95 -33.44 -17.02
C ALA A 620 15.58 -33.77 -18.49
N ASP A 621 14.33 -33.53 -18.89
CA ASP A 621 13.84 -33.77 -20.25
C ASP A 621 14.50 -32.78 -21.23
N PRO A 622 15.07 -33.26 -22.38
CA PRO A 622 15.72 -32.40 -23.36
C PRO A 622 14.86 -31.26 -23.92
N ARG A 623 13.53 -31.40 -23.92
CA ARG A 623 12.60 -30.37 -24.42
C ARG A 623 12.69 -29.06 -23.64
N ALA A 624 13.17 -29.08 -22.40
CA ALA A 624 13.38 -27.87 -21.60
C ALA A 624 14.31 -26.85 -22.29
N ALA A 625 15.35 -27.32 -23.00
CA ALA A 625 16.28 -26.45 -23.71
C ALA A 625 15.60 -25.65 -24.83
N SER A 626 14.72 -26.30 -25.60
CA SER A 626 13.95 -25.64 -26.66
C SER A 626 13.02 -24.57 -26.10
N ILE A 627 12.43 -24.79 -24.92
CA ILE A 627 11.62 -23.78 -24.24
C ILE A 627 12.48 -22.59 -23.77
N ALA A 628 13.67 -22.85 -23.22
CA ALA A 628 14.59 -21.77 -22.82
C ALA A 628 15.02 -20.90 -24.02
N GLU A 629 15.29 -21.50 -25.18
CA GLU A 629 15.58 -20.76 -26.42
C GLU A 629 14.40 -19.88 -26.87
N LEU A 630 13.17 -20.40 -26.81
CA LEU A 630 11.96 -19.63 -27.12
C LEU A 630 11.75 -18.45 -26.15
N LEU A 631 12.08 -18.63 -24.87
CA LEU A 631 12.00 -17.56 -23.87
C LEU A 631 13.03 -16.46 -24.14
N VAL A 632 14.27 -16.81 -24.50
CA VAL A 632 15.27 -15.82 -24.96
C VAL A 632 14.78 -15.06 -26.19
N ALA A 633 14.26 -15.77 -27.21
CA ALA A 633 13.75 -15.16 -28.43
C ALA A 633 12.55 -14.23 -28.18
N SER A 634 11.79 -14.47 -27.11
CA SER A 634 10.63 -13.66 -26.70
C SER A 634 10.95 -12.62 -25.61
N GLN A 635 12.22 -12.33 -25.35
CA GLN A 635 12.71 -11.32 -24.39
C GLN A 635 12.51 -11.67 -22.90
N HIS A 636 12.51 -12.96 -22.56
CA HIS A 636 12.43 -13.50 -21.19
C HIS A 636 13.73 -14.24 -20.78
N PRO A 637 14.89 -13.56 -20.76
CA PRO A 637 16.18 -14.22 -20.54
C PRO A 637 16.39 -14.69 -19.10
N VAL A 638 15.69 -14.11 -18.12
CA VAL A 638 15.75 -14.52 -16.71
C VAL A 638 15.08 -15.89 -16.54
N GLU A 639 13.89 -16.05 -17.10
CA GLU A 639 13.12 -17.30 -17.06
C GLU A 639 13.86 -18.42 -17.81
N ALA A 640 14.50 -18.10 -18.94
CA ALA A 640 15.37 -19.04 -19.64
C ALA A 640 16.57 -19.48 -18.79
N ALA A 641 17.22 -18.54 -18.07
CA ALA A 641 18.31 -18.87 -17.15
C ALA A 641 17.84 -19.76 -16.00
N ALA A 642 16.64 -19.54 -15.48
CA ALA A 642 16.04 -20.38 -14.43
C ALA A 642 15.84 -21.84 -14.90
N ILE A 643 15.28 -22.02 -16.11
CA ILE A 643 15.08 -23.35 -16.71
C ILE A 643 16.41 -24.05 -16.95
N ASN A 644 17.40 -23.34 -17.53
CA ASN A 644 18.72 -23.90 -17.78
C ASN A 644 19.43 -24.30 -16.48
N ALA A 645 19.39 -23.43 -15.46
CA ALA A 645 19.97 -23.72 -14.16
C ALA A 645 19.37 -24.98 -13.54
N ARG A 646 18.04 -25.11 -13.56
CA ARG A 646 17.33 -26.28 -13.04
C ARG A 646 17.70 -27.56 -13.80
N ALA A 647 17.72 -27.50 -15.13
CA ALA A 647 18.07 -28.65 -15.96
C ALA A 647 19.52 -29.12 -15.73
N LEU A 648 20.47 -28.19 -15.61
CA LEU A 648 21.88 -28.50 -15.29
C LEU A 648 22.00 -29.11 -13.89
N ALA A 649 21.33 -28.54 -12.89
CA ALA A 649 21.33 -29.07 -11.53
C ALA A 649 20.79 -30.51 -11.47
N ARG A 650 19.69 -30.81 -12.19
CA ARG A 650 19.12 -32.16 -12.25
C ARG A 650 19.99 -33.16 -13.02
N ARG A 651 20.89 -32.69 -13.88
CA ARG A 651 21.92 -33.51 -14.55
C ARG A 651 23.22 -33.67 -13.74
N GLY A 652 23.31 -33.06 -12.56
CA GLY A 652 24.48 -33.10 -11.70
C GLY A 652 25.56 -32.05 -12.02
N ASP A 653 25.32 -31.11 -12.94
CA ASP A 653 26.24 -30.00 -13.23
C ASP A 653 25.93 -28.79 -12.32
N ALA A 654 26.36 -28.88 -11.06
CA ALA A 654 26.16 -27.83 -10.07
C ALA A 654 26.87 -26.52 -10.44
N ALA A 655 28.05 -26.59 -11.07
CA ALA A 655 28.83 -25.42 -11.44
C ALA A 655 28.19 -24.65 -12.60
N GLY A 656 27.74 -25.36 -13.64
CA GLY A 656 26.96 -24.77 -14.73
C GLY A 656 25.65 -24.16 -14.24
N ALA A 657 24.93 -24.87 -13.37
CA ALA A 657 23.70 -24.35 -12.75
C ALA A 657 23.93 -23.05 -11.96
N ALA A 658 25.00 -22.99 -11.16
CA ALA A 658 25.36 -21.77 -10.44
C ALA A 658 25.74 -20.61 -11.37
N GLY A 659 26.41 -20.90 -12.49
CA GLY A 659 26.71 -19.90 -13.54
C GLY A 659 25.45 -19.32 -14.17
N GLU A 660 24.47 -20.16 -14.49
CA GLU A 660 23.16 -19.74 -15.02
C GLU A 660 22.35 -18.91 -14.01
N LEU A 661 22.34 -19.30 -12.73
CA LEU A 661 21.71 -18.50 -11.67
C LEU A 661 22.38 -17.13 -11.52
N ALA A 662 23.71 -17.07 -11.49
CA ALA A 662 24.43 -15.79 -11.39
C ALA A 662 24.11 -14.87 -12.58
N ARG A 663 24.02 -15.43 -13.80
CA ARG A 663 23.57 -14.71 -14.99
C ARG A 663 22.14 -14.19 -14.85
N GLY A 664 21.21 -15.03 -14.39
CA GLY A 664 19.82 -14.65 -14.15
C GLY A 664 19.68 -13.53 -13.10
N PHE A 665 20.38 -13.62 -11.98
CA PHE A 665 20.38 -12.58 -10.94
C PHE A 665 20.97 -11.26 -11.43
N ALA A 666 22.00 -11.28 -12.28
CA ALA A 666 22.53 -10.07 -12.89
C ALA A 666 21.52 -9.38 -13.84
N LEU A 667 20.73 -10.16 -14.57
CA LEU A 667 19.69 -9.66 -15.48
C LEU A 667 18.51 -9.02 -14.72
N LEU A 668 18.14 -9.55 -13.55
CA LEU A 668 17.02 -9.04 -12.73
C LEU A 668 17.16 -7.58 -12.30
N ALA A 669 18.37 -6.99 -12.35
CA ALA A 669 18.56 -5.57 -12.10
C ALA A 669 17.97 -4.66 -13.21
N GLY A 670 17.83 -5.19 -14.44
CA GLY A 670 17.32 -4.45 -15.61
C GLY A 670 15.99 -4.98 -16.17
N HIS A 671 15.51 -6.12 -15.69
CA HIS A 671 14.29 -6.77 -16.17
C HIS A 671 13.22 -6.81 -15.04
N PRO A 672 12.32 -5.80 -14.96
CA PRO A 672 11.36 -5.73 -13.87
C PRO A 672 10.14 -6.66 -14.03
N TRP A 673 9.86 -7.14 -15.24
CA TRP A 673 8.66 -7.95 -15.56
C TRP A 673 8.89 -9.46 -15.45
N SER A 674 9.80 -9.90 -14.58
CA SER A 674 10.05 -11.32 -14.38
C SER A 674 8.97 -11.99 -13.53
N HIS A 675 8.66 -13.24 -13.85
CA HIS A 675 7.61 -13.99 -13.15
C HIS A 675 8.05 -14.35 -11.72
N ARG A 676 7.42 -13.73 -10.71
CA ARG A 676 7.85 -13.82 -9.30
C ARG A 676 8.09 -15.26 -8.80
N PRO A 677 7.18 -16.23 -8.99
CA PRO A 677 7.42 -17.62 -8.58
C PRO A 677 8.68 -18.26 -9.20
N VAL A 678 9.09 -17.84 -10.40
CA VAL A 678 10.34 -18.32 -11.02
C VAL A 678 11.54 -17.75 -10.27
N VAL A 679 11.52 -16.46 -9.93
CA VAL A 679 12.59 -15.80 -9.16
C VAL A 679 12.72 -16.41 -7.77
N GLU A 680 11.61 -16.68 -7.08
CA GLU A 680 11.60 -17.35 -5.77
C GLU A 680 12.26 -18.74 -5.87
N ARG A 681 11.90 -19.54 -6.87
CA ARG A 681 12.52 -20.84 -7.11
C ARG A 681 14.00 -20.77 -7.52
N MET A 682 14.44 -19.72 -8.21
CA MET A 682 15.86 -19.49 -8.49
C MET A 682 16.65 -19.24 -7.20
N LEU A 683 16.09 -18.47 -6.28
CA LEU A 683 16.69 -18.20 -4.97
C LEU A 683 16.79 -19.49 -4.13
N ASP A 684 15.73 -20.31 -4.12
CA ASP A 684 15.73 -21.62 -3.46
C ASP A 684 16.82 -22.54 -4.03
N LEU A 685 16.90 -22.64 -5.36
CA LEU A 685 17.92 -23.46 -6.03
C LEU A 685 19.35 -22.96 -5.73
N ALA A 686 19.56 -21.65 -5.63
CA ALA A 686 20.85 -21.09 -5.27
C ALA A 686 21.27 -21.50 -3.85
N ALA A 687 20.32 -21.48 -2.89
CA ALA A 687 20.58 -21.94 -1.53
C ALA A 687 20.87 -23.45 -1.48
N ASP A 688 20.13 -24.27 -2.23
CA ASP A 688 20.35 -25.72 -2.35
C ASP A 688 21.73 -26.06 -2.93
N LEU A 689 22.14 -25.36 -3.99
CA LEU A 689 23.46 -25.56 -4.60
C LEU A 689 24.58 -25.15 -3.66
N ALA A 690 24.44 -24.06 -2.91
CA ALA A 690 25.42 -23.65 -1.92
C ALA A 690 25.54 -24.65 -0.76
N ARG A 691 24.41 -25.24 -0.31
CA ARG A 691 24.40 -26.31 0.71
C ARG A 691 25.09 -27.58 0.24
N SER A 692 24.79 -28.03 -0.99
CA SER A 692 25.34 -29.26 -1.53
C SER A 692 26.79 -29.11 -2.03
N SER A 693 27.19 -27.90 -2.44
CA SER A 693 28.53 -27.58 -2.95
C SER A 693 29.04 -26.25 -2.38
N PRO A 694 29.58 -26.23 -1.13
CA PRO A 694 30.03 -25.01 -0.45
C PRO A 694 31.01 -24.13 -1.23
N ALA A 695 31.80 -24.73 -2.14
CA ALA A 695 32.73 -24.01 -3.01
C ALA A 695 32.04 -23.01 -3.96
N LEU A 696 30.77 -23.22 -4.30
CA LEU A 696 29.97 -22.31 -5.15
C LEU A 696 29.41 -21.12 -4.36
N GLY A 697 29.35 -21.22 -3.02
CA GLY A 697 28.75 -20.24 -2.13
C GLY A 697 29.24 -18.81 -2.32
N PRO A 698 30.57 -18.54 -2.36
CA PRO A 698 31.09 -17.18 -2.56
C PRO A 698 30.61 -16.51 -3.85
N GLY A 699 30.52 -17.26 -4.95
CA GLY A 699 30.07 -16.74 -6.25
C GLY A 699 28.57 -16.40 -6.23
N LEU A 700 27.74 -17.31 -5.72
CA LEU A 700 26.29 -17.09 -5.58
C LEU A 700 25.98 -15.95 -4.58
N HIS A 701 26.72 -15.87 -3.47
CA HIS A 701 26.61 -14.78 -2.51
C HIS A 701 26.90 -13.41 -3.13
N ALA A 702 27.92 -13.33 -3.99
CA ALA A 702 28.27 -12.11 -4.72
C ALA A 702 27.21 -11.75 -5.78
N ALA A 703 26.66 -12.75 -6.48
CA ALA A 703 25.60 -12.54 -7.47
C ALA A 703 24.33 -11.91 -6.86
N LEU A 704 24.03 -12.21 -5.60
CA LEU A 704 22.89 -11.65 -4.87
C LEU A 704 23.20 -10.33 -4.15
N ALA A 705 24.35 -9.70 -4.35
CA ALA A 705 24.72 -8.50 -3.60
C ALA A 705 23.87 -7.26 -3.95
N ARG A 706 23.41 -7.16 -5.21
CA ARG A 706 22.62 -6.01 -5.70
C ARG A 706 21.11 -6.29 -5.58
N PRO A 707 20.30 -5.28 -5.21
CA PRO A 707 18.85 -5.37 -5.30
C PRO A 707 18.40 -5.61 -6.75
N PHE A 708 17.30 -6.35 -6.91
CA PHE A 708 16.64 -6.50 -8.21
C PHE A 708 15.84 -5.25 -8.56
N ALA A 709 15.45 -5.12 -9.83
CA ALA A 709 14.64 -4.00 -10.29
C ALA A 709 13.40 -3.85 -9.39
N VAL A 710 13.08 -2.60 -9.01
CA VAL A 710 11.98 -2.26 -8.10
C VAL A 710 11.92 -3.10 -6.82
N HIS A 711 13.08 -3.55 -6.29
CA HIS A 711 13.17 -4.37 -5.08
C HIS A 711 12.38 -5.70 -5.14
N LEU A 712 12.26 -6.31 -6.34
CA LEU A 712 11.62 -7.62 -6.49
C LEU A 712 12.24 -8.65 -5.54
N ALA A 713 11.42 -9.27 -4.69
CA ALA A 713 11.78 -10.31 -3.72
C ALA A 713 12.98 -9.95 -2.82
N ASP A 714 13.13 -8.69 -2.41
CA ASP A 714 14.34 -8.20 -1.75
C ASP A 714 14.63 -8.85 -0.37
N ASP A 715 13.60 -9.04 0.47
CA ASP A 715 13.76 -9.72 1.77
C ASP A 715 14.16 -11.19 1.58
N LEU A 716 13.53 -11.88 0.63
CA LEU A 716 13.90 -13.25 0.27
C LEU A 716 15.33 -13.32 -0.26
N ARG A 717 15.70 -12.43 -1.20
CA ARG A 717 17.07 -12.30 -1.73
C ARG A 717 18.11 -12.14 -0.61
N LEU A 718 17.85 -11.26 0.35
CA LEU A 718 18.74 -11.03 1.48
C LEU A 718 18.81 -12.24 2.42
N ARG A 719 17.69 -12.93 2.67
CA ARG A 719 17.64 -14.17 3.46
C ARG A 719 18.40 -15.31 2.76
N THR A 720 18.18 -15.53 1.47
CA THR A 720 18.91 -16.49 0.64
C THR A 720 20.41 -16.20 0.66
N ARG A 721 20.81 -14.93 0.57
CA ARG A 721 22.21 -14.53 0.67
C ARG A 721 22.82 -14.90 2.04
N LEU A 722 22.07 -14.73 3.13
CA LEU A 722 22.48 -15.19 4.47
C LEU A 722 22.56 -16.72 4.56
N GLU A 723 21.64 -17.46 3.95
CA GLU A 723 21.69 -18.93 3.89
C GLU A 723 22.91 -19.43 3.13
N ILE A 724 23.22 -18.85 1.98
CA ILE A 724 24.42 -19.18 1.20
C ILE A 724 25.68 -18.89 2.02
N ALA A 725 25.72 -17.77 2.75
CA ALA A 725 26.84 -17.47 3.64
C ALA A 725 27.00 -18.55 4.73
N ARG A 726 25.90 -19.06 5.30
CA ARG A 726 25.93 -20.14 6.32
C ARG A 726 26.40 -21.47 5.79
N ALA A 727 26.07 -21.79 4.53
CA ALA A 727 26.49 -23.03 3.88
C ALA A 727 27.97 -23.02 3.45
N GLY A 728 28.53 -21.84 3.18
CA GLY A 728 29.93 -21.66 2.78
C GLY A 728 30.85 -21.19 3.91
N ASP A 729 31.72 -20.22 3.58
CA ASP A 729 32.65 -19.60 4.52
C ASP A 729 31.96 -18.52 5.36
N PHE A 730 31.14 -18.96 6.33
CA PHE A 730 30.31 -18.07 7.14
C PHE A 730 31.10 -16.95 7.83
N PRO A 731 32.24 -17.18 8.51
CA PRO A 731 32.99 -16.10 9.16
C PRO A 731 33.40 -14.99 8.20
N ARG A 732 33.69 -15.31 6.94
CA ARG A 732 34.09 -14.33 5.92
C ARG A 732 32.92 -13.60 5.29
N LEU A 733 31.78 -14.28 5.10
CA LEU A 733 30.65 -13.75 4.33
C LEU A 733 29.53 -13.15 5.19
N CYS A 734 29.45 -13.49 6.48
CA CYS A 734 28.28 -13.19 7.30
C CYS A 734 28.08 -11.69 7.59
N GLY A 735 29.16 -10.89 7.65
CA GLY A 735 29.06 -9.45 7.90
C GLY A 735 28.23 -8.76 6.82
N ASP A 736 28.66 -8.89 5.56
CA ASP A 736 28.00 -8.31 4.40
C ASP A 736 26.57 -8.84 4.17
N ALA A 737 26.27 -10.05 4.64
CA ALA A 737 24.93 -10.65 4.54
C ALA A 737 23.97 -10.12 5.62
N LEU A 738 24.48 -9.77 6.81
CA LEU A 738 23.67 -9.34 7.95
C LEU A 738 23.48 -7.82 8.03
N GLU A 739 24.46 -7.04 7.55
CA GLU A 739 24.43 -5.59 7.62
C GLU A 739 23.17 -4.96 7.00
N PRO A 740 22.63 -5.42 5.86
CA PRO A 740 21.41 -4.84 5.27
C PRO A 740 20.15 -4.94 6.14
N PHE A 741 20.15 -5.81 7.17
CA PHE A 741 19.02 -5.95 8.10
C PHE A 741 19.08 -4.95 9.27
N GLU A 742 20.19 -4.25 9.47
CA GLU A 742 20.34 -3.27 10.56
C GLU A 742 19.64 -1.95 10.24
N PRO A 743 19.10 -1.23 11.24
CA PRO A 743 19.01 -1.61 12.65
C PRO A 743 17.77 -2.48 12.99
N HIS A 744 16.91 -2.77 12.01
CA HIS A 744 15.61 -3.42 12.19
C HIS A 744 15.65 -4.91 11.81
N VAL A 745 16.40 -5.68 12.60
CA VAL A 745 16.66 -7.10 12.32
C VAL A 745 15.42 -8.00 12.44
N PRO A 746 15.31 -9.08 11.65
CA PRO A 746 14.35 -10.16 11.89
C PRO A 746 14.43 -10.66 13.34
N TRP A 747 13.29 -10.71 14.01
CA TRP A 747 13.21 -11.11 15.42
C TRP A 747 12.86 -12.61 15.53
N GLU A 748 13.73 -13.42 14.95
CA GLU A 748 13.63 -14.88 14.88
C GLU A 748 14.90 -15.48 15.51
N GLU A 749 14.79 -16.55 16.29
CA GLU A 749 15.94 -17.11 17.01
C GLU A 749 17.10 -17.45 16.09
N ALA A 750 16.82 -18.21 15.02
CA ALA A 750 17.81 -18.63 14.04
C ALA A 750 18.55 -17.44 13.41
N PHE A 751 17.87 -16.31 13.19
CA PHE A 751 18.50 -15.09 12.69
C PHE A 751 19.38 -14.43 13.75
N LEU A 752 18.83 -14.20 14.95
CA LEU A 752 19.52 -13.52 16.06
C LEU A 752 20.77 -14.27 16.51
N ASP A 753 20.71 -15.59 16.53
CA ASP A 753 21.80 -16.48 16.89
C ASP A 753 22.95 -16.41 15.87
N ALA A 754 22.64 -16.50 14.58
CA ALA A 754 23.65 -16.32 13.53
C ALA A 754 24.28 -14.93 13.56
N ARG A 755 23.49 -13.88 13.80
CA ARG A 755 23.97 -12.51 13.96
C ARG A 755 24.93 -12.37 15.14
N ALA A 756 24.56 -12.90 16.31
CA ALA A 756 25.40 -12.85 17.50
C ALA A 756 26.71 -13.63 17.31
N ARG A 757 26.67 -14.81 16.68
CA ARG A 757 27.88 -15.58 16.35
C ARG A 757 28.80 -14.83 15.38
N CYS A 758 28.25 -14.36 14.27
CA CYS A 758 29.00 -13.63 13.25
C CYS A 758 29.70 -12.41 13.84
N TYR A 759 28.94 -11.52 14.47
CA TYR A 759 29.47 -10.25 14.99
C TYR A 759 30.53 -10.45 16.08
N ARG A 760 30.41 -11.51 16.88
CA ARG A 760 31.45 -11.89 17.83
C ARG A 760 32.72 -12.37 17.12
N ALA A 761 32.59 -13.22 16.11
CA ALA A 761 33.72 -13.78 15.37
C ALA A 761 34.50 -12.72 14.58
N THR A 762 33.80 -11.72 14.04
CA THR A 762 34.40 -10.65 13.21
C THR A 762 34.78 -9.40 14.00
N GLY A 763 34.51 -9.34 15.31
CA GLY A 763 34.76 -8.14 16.12
C GLY A 763 33.87 -6.94 15.76
N HIS A 764 32.66 -7.19 15.24
CA HIS A 764 31.75 -6.15 14.78
C HIS A 764 31.27 -5.24 15.92
N PRO A 765 31.10 -3.91 15.73
CA PRO A 765 30.70 -2.98 16.79
C PRO A 765 29.37 -3.31 17.48
N LEU A 766 28.46 -3.99 16.79
CA LEU A 766 27.15 -4.38 17.32
C LEU A 766 27.14 -5.75 18.04
N ALA A 767 28.29 -6.41 18.24
CA ALA A 767 28.36 -7.74 18.84
C ALA A 767 27.68 -7.83 20.23
N ARG A 768 27.85 -6.79 21.05
CA ARG A 768 27.20 -6.72 22.39
C ARG A 768 25.68 -6.63 22.27
N GLN A 769 25.19 -5.81 21.34
CA GLN A 769 23.75 -5.65 21.09
C GLN A 769 23.16 -6.95 20.53
N ALA A 770 23.83 -7.59 19.57
CA ALA A 770 23.36 -8.84 18.98
C ALA A 770 23.20 -9.97 20.00
N ARG A 771 24.15 -10.11 20.93
CA ARG A 771 24.03 -11.05 22.03
C ARG A 771 22.85 -10.72 22.96
N ALA A 772 22.69 -9.44 23.32
CA ALA A 772 21.59 -9.00 24.18
C ALA A 772 20.22 -9.23 23.54
N ASP A 773 20.11 -9.06 22.23
CA ASP A 773 18.89 -9.32 21.47
C ASP A 773 18.50 -10.81 21.50
N LEU A 774 19.45 -11.71 21.24
CA LEU A 774 19.24 -13.17 21.32
C LEU A 774 18.81 -13.61 22.72
N GLU A 775 19.50 -13.15 23.76
CA GLU A 775 19.15 -13.46 25.15
C GLU A 775 17.75 -12.92 25.50
N ALA A 776 17.38 -11.75 24.97
CA ALA A 776 16.04 -11.19 25.16
C ALA A 776 14.94 -11.99 24.46
N PHE A 777 15.23 -12.57 23.28
CA PHE A 777 14.32 -13.47 22.59
C PHE A 777 14.08 -14.73 23.43
N ARG A 778 15.15 -15.42 23.85
CA ARG A 778 15.08 -16.69 24.61
C ARG A 778 14.34 -16.55 25.94
N ARG A 779 14.56 -15.45 26.67
CA ARG A 779 13.83 -15.17 27.94
C ARG A 779 12.31 -15.03 27.78
N ARG A 780 11.82 -14.81 26.55
CA ARG A 780 10.40 -14.55 26.24
C ARG A 780 9.78 -15.63 25.37
N ALA A 781 10.51 -16.70 25.08
CA ALA A 781 9.97 -17.89 24.43
C ALA A 781 9.02 -18.61 25.40
N THR A 782 7.86 -19.05 24.91
CA THR A 782 6.94 -19.91 25.67
C THR A 782 7.49 -21.35 25.71
N PRO A 783 7.18 -22.16 26.74
CA PRO A 783 7.65 -23.55 26.84
C PRO A 783 7.34 -24.42 25.60
N ASP A 784 6.14 -24.30 25.02
CA ASP A 784 5.76 -25.02 23.77
C ASP A 784 6.65 -24.66 22.56
N MET A 785 7.30 -23.50 22.58
CA MET A 785 8.24 -23.08 21.54
C MET A 785 9.61 -23.76 21.71
N ILE A 786 9.97 -24.15 22.93
CA ILE A 786 11.22 -24.85 23.23
C ILE A 786 11.09 -26.33 22.82
N ASP A 787 9.95 -26.96 23.13
CA ASP A 787 9.70 -28.38 22.83
C ASP A 787 9.55 -28.67 21.31
N GLN A 788 9.11 -27.70 20.50
CA GLN A 788 9.12 -27.83 19.03
C GLN A 788 10.50 -27.63 18.40
N ILE A 789 11.42 -26.97 19.10
CA ILE A 789 12.77 -26.68 18.62
C ILE A 789 13.72 -27.85 18.90
N ASP A 790 13.56 -28.54 20.03
CA ASP A 790 14.33 -29.76 20.36
C ASP A 790 13.98 -30.95 19.44
N ALA A 791 12.91 -30.85 18.65
CA ALA A 791 12.55 -31.83 17.61
C ALA A 791 13.30 -31.63 16.27
N ILE A 792 14.14 -30.59 16.16
CA ILE A 792 14.99 -30.31 14.99
C ILE A 792 16.47 -30.50 15.36
N ASP A 793 16.81 -31.69 15.88
CA ASP A 793 18.17 -32.21 15.81
C ASP A 793 18.24 -33.23 14.66
N PRO A 794 19.25 -33.16 13.75
CA PRO A 794 19.43 -34.22 12.77
C PRO A 794 19.73 -35.53 13.50
N PRO A 795 19.18 -36.69 13.08
CA PRO A 795 19.55 -37.95 13.70
C PRO A 795 21.07 -38.11 13.58
N ALA A 796 21.72 -38.24 14.73
CA ALA A 796 23.13 -38.53 14.83
C ALA A 796 23.44 -39.78 13.98
N LEU A 797 24.30 -39.61 12.98
CA LEU A 797 24.95 -40.73 12.31
C LEU A 797 25.86 -41.40 13.33
N GLU A 798 25.47 -42.59 13.78
CA GLU A 798 26.39 -43.54 14.41
C GLU A 798 26.95 -44.50 13.34
N PRO A 799 28.19 -44.98 13.52
CA PRO A 799 29.19 -45.19 12.47
C PRO A 799 28.96 -46.35 11.50
#